data_AF-A0A2V9LJH8-F1
#
_entry.id   AF-A0A2V9LJH8-F1
#
_cell.length_a   1.000
_cell.length_b   1.000
_cell.length_c   1.000
_cell.angle_alpha   90.00
_cell.angle_beta   90.00
_cell.angle_gamma   90.00
#
_symmetry.space_group_name_H-M   'P 1'
#
loop_
_entity.id
_entity.type
_entity.pdbx_description
1 polymer ?
#
loop_
_entity_poly.entity_id
_entity_poly.type
_entity_poly.pdbx_seq_one_letter_code
_entity_poly.pdbx_strand_id
1 'polypeptide(L)'
;MVFIPDFTACENALTDERVRRARGRSRAGRPECESRATIGKGGLSVRTGPRWILLWTLAVGLLGVSAARGQVFGDSASNPSSLRNKENQIWHVFGSVTTLDGQPAGNCAVRVQVASQSGELQALKVEGGDDPDARDKSLETNLQGEFRTDFTLDPNLYQNLKVQVFVRKPGYAPAHETVDFGSQGKTWEIDIVIPEKGQAPDQLSLDELTATLGKRLRALGPASGSAKKDFEEGAGDLLDKNDSARALPRLAKAVKREPQCLACHLLYGLSLLNDGSWSSGEREFVAAAHLNYGAKPEDQRIEPLLVLGVIEEWRRQDMKAAGILMGAVKILPEDALALQEIGRTQIKLKNWESAEQYLAQAVKAGAPPEVRLLRIEALLGEGVLGEADQEMTAYLSGRDIRKLSPTARALYSDLHNRMELKSAGTVKSYVAEPAGELTKTVPELQGLEAESDQGNLPAVLNKVGEQVAQFFKSFPNTISQEHVQQERVRASGKTSESTPQKFNYLLLATASSNGVGLEEYRTDSAGTRTTAQGLEDGFMLTAGFASASLYFHPEYQSGALFRLLGRQTLDGQETWVVAFAQRPETARLLERFNTNDASVLILVQGVVWVDSSTYQIVRLRTDLLKPADKVRLERQTTEITYGEVRFKDSANPYWLPREVVVTVEWKGKTFRNLHEYSDFRLFNVESKEKRKPA
;
A
#
# COMPACT_ATOMS: atom_id res chain seq x y z
N MET A 1 -27.01 -0.41 -11.04
CA MET A 1 -26.28 -1.62 -10.63
C MET A 1 -24.81 -1.38 -10.95
N VAL A 2 -23.94 -1.59 -9.97
CA VAL A 2 -22.51 -1.31 -10.12
C VAL A 2 -21.79 -2.57 -9.70
N PHE A 3 -21.09 -3.23 -10.62
CA PHE A 3 -19.98 -4.10 -10.22
C PHE A 3 -18.91 -3.14 -9.69
N ILE A 4 -18.91 -2.95 -8.37
CA ILE A 4 -17.76 -2.40 -7.67
C ILE A 4 -17.26 -3.59 -6.87
N PRO A 5 -16.03 -4.08 -7.12
CA PRO A 5 -15.32 -4.84 -6.11
C PRO A 5 -15.37 -4.05 -4.80
N ASP A 6 -15.97 -4.59 -3.74
CA ASP A 6 -16.09 -3.84 -2.49
C ASP A 6 -14.73 -3.66 -1.83
N PHE A 7 -14.05 -2.55 -2.14
CA PHE A 7 -12.79 -2.15 -1.51
C PHE A 7 -13.00 -1.22 -0.31
N THR A 8 -14.24 -0.89 0.05
CA THR A 8 -14.54 0.09 1.11
C THR A 8 -15.68 -0.38 2.01
N ALA A 9 -15.39 -1.35 2.87
CA ALA A 9 -16.26 -1.75 3.96
C ALA A 9 -16.13 -0.77 5.15
N CYS A 10 -16.70 0.44 5.08
CA CYS A 10 -17.09 1.18 6.30
C CYS A 10 -17.94 2.46 6.10
N GLU A 11 -17.93 3.13 4.93
CA GLU A 11 -18.57 4.45 4.83
C GLU A 11 -20.08 4.43 4.52
N ASN A 12 -20.59 3.38 3.88
CA ASN A 12 -21.98 3.39 3.37
C ASN A 12 -23.07 3.12 4.42
N ALA A 13 -22.71 2.70 5.64
CA ALA A 13 -23.68 2.50 6.72
C ALA A 13 -24.14 3.82 7.38
N LEU A 14 -23.37 4.92 7.22
CA LEU A 14 -23.65 6.20 7.88
C LEU A 14 -24.55 7.14 7.05
N THR A 15 -24.65 6.91 5.74
CA THR A 15 -25.47 7.72 4.83
C THR A 15 -26.96 7.38 4.90
N ASP A 16 -27.31 6.11 5.13
CA ASP A 16 -28.71 5.65 5.10
C ASP A 16 -29.54 6.16 6.30
N GLU A 17 -28.89 6.33 7.46
CA GLU A 17 -29.57 6.85 8.67
C GLU A 17 -29.77 8.38 8.63
N ARG A 18 -28.90 9.13 7.94
CA ARG A 18 -29.05 10.58 7.75
C ARG A 18 -30.16 10.91 6.74
N VAL A 19 -30.34 10.09 5.71
CA VAL A 19 -31.41 10.29 4.70
C VAL A 19 -32.79 10.01 5.31
N ARG A 20 -32.91 9.05 6.24
CA ARG A 20 -34.17 8.81 6.97
C ARG A 20 -34.55 9.94 7.92
N ARG A 21 -33.59 10.66 8.52
CA ARG A 21 -33.86 11.83 9.38
C ARG A 21 -34.14 13.13 8.63
N ALA A 22 -33.82 13.24 7.34
CA ALA A 22 -34.00 14.47 6.56
C ALA A 22 -35.37 14.61 5.87
N ARG A 23 -36.24 13.57 5.89
CA ARG A 23 -37.59 13.62 5.27
C ARG A 23 -38.68 14.26 6.16
N GLY A 24 -38.29 15.11 7.10
CA GLY A 24 -39.21 15.77 8.01
C GLY A 24 -38.77 17.16 8.42
N ARG A 25 -38.62 18.10 7.48
CA ARG A 25 -38.88 19.55 7.66
C ARG A 25 -38.58 20.35 6.37
N SER A 26 -39.37 21.39 6.19
CA SER A 26 -39.62 22.20 4.99
C SER A 26 -38.58 23.27 4.65
N ARG A 27 -38.55 23.64 3.35
CA ARG A 27 -38.34 24.97 2.70
C ARG A 27 -37.22 25.90 3.23
N ALA A 28 -36.21 26.17 2.37
CA ALA A 28 -35.83 27.52 1.89
C ALA A 28 -34.50 27.52 1.09
N GLY A 29 -34.47 28.24 -0.04
CA GLY A 29 -33.32 28.98 -0.61
C GLY A 29 -32.07 28.24 -1.11
N ARG A 30 -31.90 28.11 -2.44
CA ARG A 30 -30.58 27.95 -3.09
C ARG A 30 -30.09 29.32 -3.60
N PRO A 31 -28.81 29.68 -3.44
CA PRO A 31 -28.17 30.67 -4.30
C PRO A 31 -27.50 29.97 -5.49
N GLU A 32 -27.77 30.49 -6.69
CA GLU A 32 -27.11 30.17 -7.95
C GLU A 32 -25.70 30.78 -7.99
N CYS A 33 -24.76 30.06 -8.60
CA CYS A 33 -23.45 30.59 -8.98
C CYS A 33 -23.23 30.27 -10.47
N GLU A 34 -23.65 31.19 -11.35
CA GLU A 34 -23.29 31.19 -12.77
C GLU A 34 -21.85 31.68 -12.94
N SER A 35 -21.05 31.01 -13.77
CA SER A 35 -19.82 31.58 -14.30
C SER A 35 -19.79 31.49 -15.83
N ARG A 36 -19.93 32.66 -16.46
CA ARG A 36 -19.75 32.92 -17.90
C ARG A 36 -18.25 32.97 -18.21
N ALA A 37 -17.78 32.19 -19.17
CA ALA A 37 -16.43 32.30 -19.71
C ALA A 37 -16.42 32.97 -21.10
N THR A 38 -15.65 34.05 -21.23
CA THR A 38 -15.38 34.78 -22.47
C THR A 38 -14.11 34.24 -23.13
N ILE A 39 -14.12 34.12 -24.47
CA ILE A 39 -13.02 33.58 -25.27
C ILE A 39 -12.06 34.70 -25.67
N GLY A 40 -10.79 34.57 -25.32
CA GLY A 40 -9.69 35.40 -25.81
C GLY A 40 -8.74 34.60 -26.71
N LYS A 41 -8.56 35.04 -27.95
CA LYS A 41 -7.67 34.45 -28.98
C LYS A 41 -6.21 34.94 -28.84
N GLY A 42 -5.27 34.06 -29.16
CA GLY A 42 -3.85 34.33 -29.46
C GLY A 42 -3.01 33.10 -29.13
N GLY A 43 -2.13 32.53 -29.94
CA GLY A 43 -1.45 32.98 -31.16
C GLY A 43 0.02 32.52 -31.07
N LEU A 44 0.38 31.49 -31.84
CA LEU A 44 1.71 31.00 -32.28
C LEU A 44 2.97 31.15 -31.40
N SER A 45 3.76 30.06 -31.27
CA SER A 45 4.98 29.88 -32.10
C SER A 45 5.69 28.55 -31.81
N VAL A 46 6.05 27.85 -32.89
CA VAL A 46 6.88 26.64 -32.95
C VAL A 46 8.37 27.02 -32.99
N ARG A 47 9.24 26.24 -32.34
CA ARG A 47 10.66 26.12 -32.73
C ARG A 47 11.15 24.68 -32.54
N THR A 48 11.89 24.23 -33.54
CA THR A 48 12.30 22.85 -33.81
C THR A 48 13.79 22.61 -33.51
N GLY A 49 14.07 21.42 -32.96
CA GLY A 49 15.27 20.59 -33.19
C GLY A 49 16.51 20.81 -32.29
N PRO A 50 17.49 19.87 -32.28
CA PRO A 50 17.49 18.49 -32.80
C PRO A 50 18.00 17.42 -31.80
N ARG A 51 17.79 16.16 -32.20
CA ARG A 51 18.17 14.88 -31.57
C ARG A 51 19.68 14.63 -31.53
N TRP A 52 20.15 13.94 -30.47
CA TRP A 52 21.28 13.01 -30.54
C TRP A 52 20.99 11.74 -29.71
N ILE A 53 21.42 10.61 -30.28
CA ILE A 53 21.31 9.22 -29.82
C ILE A 53 22.67 8.86 -29.18
N LEU A 54 22.71 8.08 -28.09
CA LEU A 54 23.44 6.80 -28.00
C LEU A 54 23.60 6.24 -26.56
N LEU A 55 23.10 5.01 -26.43
CA LEU A 55 23.74 3.80 -25.89
C LEU A 55 24.07 3.64 -24.39
N TRP A 56 23.40 2.63 -23.83
CA TRP A 56 23.72 1.86 -22.63
C TRP A 56 25.01 1.04 -22.79
N THR A 57 25.80 0.95 -21.72
CA THR A 57 26.61 -0.23 -21.40
C THR A 57 26.75 -0.38 -19.88
N LEU A 58 26.39 -1.56 -19.38
CA LEU A 58 26.71 -2.08 -18.05
C LEU A 58 28.24 -2.26 -17.90
N ALA A 59 28.77 -1.97 -16.71
CA ALA A 59 30.00 -2.58 -16.22
C ALA A 59 29.97 -2.74 -14.69
N VAL A 60 29.97 -4.00 -14.26
CA VAL A 60 30.26 -4.47 -12.90
C VAL A 60 31.78 -4.38 -12.68
N GLY A 61 32.21 -3.90 -11.51
CA GLY A 61 33.64 -3.82 -11.17
C GLY A 61 33.90 -3.59 -9.68
N LEU A 62 34.19 -4.69 -8.99
CA LEU A 62 34.78 -4.77 -7.64
C LEU A 62 36.22 -4.23 -7.60
N LEU A 63 36.66 -3.91 -6.37
CA LEU A 63 38.03 -3.78 -5.83
C LEU A 63 38.61 -2.37 -5.66
N GLY A 64 39.10 -2.14 -4.43
CA GLY A 64 40.52 -1.82 -4.27
C GLY A 64 40.82 -0.49 -3.62
N VAL A 65 40.98 -0.51 -2.29
CA VAL A 65 41.74 0.47 -1.52
C VAL A 65 43.13 0.65 -2.15
N SER A 66 43.48 1.87 -2.54
CA SER A 66 44.87 2.24 -2.87
C SER A 66 45.33 3.39 -1.99
N ALA A 67 46.39 3.09 -1.23
CA ALA A 67 47.17 4.03 -0.46
C ALA A 67 47.93 4.99 -1.38
N ALA A 68 47.80 6.30 -1.17
CA ALA A 68 48.60 7.29 -1.85
C ALA A 68 49.93 7.52 -1.11
N ARG A 69 51.04 7.18 -1.78
CA ARG A 69 52.41 7.58 -1.46
C ARG A 69 52.56 9.10 -1.61
N GLY A 70 52.97 9.78 -0.54
CA GLY A 70 53.45 11.17 -0.59
C GLY A 70 54.90 11.23 -1.08
N GLN A 71 55.16 12.11 -2.05
CA GLN A 71 56.49 12.38 -2.60
C GLN A 71 57.06 13.62 -1.89
N VAL A 72 58.29 13.50 -1.39
CA VAL A 72 59.05 14.54 -0.69
C VAL A 72 59.77 15.41 -1.71
N PHE A 73 59.64 16.73 -1.61
CA PHE A 73 60.65 17.69 -2.06
C PHE A 73 60.98 18.60 -0.88
N GLY A 74 62.25 18.61 -0.50
CA GLY A 74 62.80 19.55 0.47
C GLY A 74 63.28 20.80 -0.25
N ASP A 75 63.13 21.95 0.42
CA ASP A 75 64.07 23.05 0.30
C ASP A 75 64.14 23.85 1.61
N SER A 76 65.29 24.46 1.81
CA SER A 76 65.90 24.85 3.07
C SER A 76 65.36 26.11 3.74
N ALA A 77 65.37 26.04 5.07
CA ALA A 77 65.30 27.06 6.13
C ALA A 77 65.53 28.56 5.81
N SER A 78 64.60 29.38 6.31
CA SER A 78 64.88 30.54 7.19
C SER A 78 63.61 30.99 7.93
N ASN A 79 63.69 31.18 9.25
CA ASN A 79 62.67 31.80 10.13
C ASN A 79 63.37 32.98 10.85
N PRO A 80 62.71 34.06 11.34
CA PRO A 80 61.42 33.98 12.03
C PRO A 80 60.43 35.16 11.90
N SER A 81 59.19 34.90 12.33
CA SER A 81 58.19 35.82 12.89
C SER A 81 57.64 36.96 12.00
N SER A 82 56.46 36.76 11.41
CA SER A 82 55.24 37.55 11.66
C SER A 82 54.11 37.09 10.72
N LEU A 83 52.88 37.09 11.23
CA LEU A 83 51.62 36.73 10.54
C LEU A 83 51.44 35.23 10.24
N ARG A 84 50.93 34.47 11.23
CA ARG A 84 50.17 33.25 10.91
C ARG A 84 48.93 33.71 10.12
N ASN A 85 48.90 33.42 8.83
CA ASN A 85 47.67 33.49 8.04
C ASN A 85 46.59 32.67 8.76
N LYS A 86 45.46 33.31 9.06
CA LYS A 86 44.22 32.66 9.48
C LYS A 86 43.63 31.93 8.27
N GLU A 87 44.19 30.79 7.88
CA GLU A 87 43.55 29.98 6.86
C GLU A 87 42.35 29.28 7.49
N ASN A 88 41.16 29.75 7.12
CA ASN A 88 39.91 29.09 7.48
C ASN A 88 39.89 27.68 6.89
N GLN A 89 39.38 26.72 7.64
CA GLN A 89 39.22 25.34 7.21
C GLN A 89 37.88 25.16 6.49
N ILE A 90 37.88 24.51 5.33
CA ILE A 90 36.66 24.15 4.59
C ILE A 90 36.19 22.76 5.03
N TRP A 91 34.91 22.66 5.38
CA TRP A 91 34.23 21.43 5.75
C TRP A 91 33.12 21.12 4.74
N HIS A 92 33.19 19.97 4.08
CA HIS A 92 32.22 19.53 3.09
C HIS A 92 31.11 18.71 3.76
N VAL A 93 29.92 19.27 3.92
CA VAL A 93 28.77 18.59 4.54
C VAL A 93 27.83 18.12 3.44
N PHE A 94 27.58 16.82 3.38
CA PHE A 94 26.71 16.21 2.37
C PHE A 94 25.96 15.02 2.95
N GLY A 95 24.86 14.65 2.32
CA GLY A 95 24.02 13.56 2.79
C GLY A 95 22.91 13.21 1.81
N SER A 96 22.16 12.18 2.15
CA SER A 96 21.02 11.69 1.41
C SER A 96 19.79 11.60 2.32
N VAL A 97 18.63 11.86 1.73
CA VAL A 97 17.33 11.73 2.39
C VAL A 97 16.55 10.63 1.69
N THR A 98 16.13 9.63 2.44
CA THR A 98 15.30 8.53 1.96
C THR A 98 13.99 8.44 2.72
N THR A 99 12.97 7.89 2.09
CA THR A 99 11.78 7.39 2.78
C THR A 99 12.12 6.14 3.60
N LEU A 100 11.20 5.71 4.46
CA LEU A 100 11.42 4.54 5.32
C LEU A 100 11.69 3.25 4.51
N ASP A 101 11.00 3.06 3.40
CA ASP A 101 11.19 1.95 2.44
C ASP A 101 12.44 2.12 1.54
N GLY A 102 13.28 3.12 1.80
CA GLY A 102 14.58 3.31 1.14
C GLY A 102 14.53 4.02 -0.21
N GLN A 103 13.39 4.61 -0.60
CA GLN A 103 13.32 5.39 -1.83
C GLN A 103 13.92 6.78 -1.66
N PRO A 104 14.63 7.30 -2.68
CA PRO A 104 15.13 8.67 -2.67
C PRO A 104 14.03 9.71 -2.44
N ALA A 105 14.22 10.61 -1.47
CA ALA A 105 13.26 11.67 -1.16
C ALA A 105 13.72 13.02 -1.71
N GLY A 106 13.33 13.33 -2.95
CA GLY A 106 13.64 14.61 -3.57
C GLY A 106 12.76 15.78 -3.11
N ASN A 107 13.24 17.01 -3.36
CA ASN A 107 12.58 18.28 -3.03
C ASN A 107 12.25 18.42 -1.53
N CYS A 108 13.12 17.91 -0.66
CA CYS A 108 13.02 18.08 0.79
C CYS A 108 13.64 19.42 1.19
N ALA A 109 12.99 20.16 2.08
CA ALA A 109 13.63 21.32 2.71
C ALA A 109 14.63 20.83 3.77
N VAL A 110 15.90 21.17 3.60
CA VAL A 110 17.00 20.76 4.48
C VAL A 110 17.61 21.99 5.14
N ARG A 111 17.81 21.94 6.45
CA ARG A 111 18.51 22.97 7.21
C ARG A 111 19.71 22.36 7.90
N VAL A 112 20.91 22.85 7.57
CA VAL A 112 22.18 22.36 8.12
C VAL A 112 22.76 23.40 9.07
N GLN A 113 22.94 23.01 10.32
CA GLN A 113 23.50 23.85 11.38
C GLN A 113 24.81 23.27 11.90
N VAL A 114 25.79 24.13 12.16
CA VAL A 114 27.09 23.74 12.73
C VAL A 114 27.30 24.31 14.13
N ALA A 115 27.80 23.49 15.06
CA ALA A 115 28.07 23.87 16.44
C ALA A 115 29.54 23.62 16.82
N SER A 116 30.06 24.43 17.76
CA SER A 116 31.44 24.34 18.28
C SER A 116 31.54 23.43 19.53
N GLN A 117 32.77 23.17 20.00
CA GLN A 117 33.10 22.23 21.09
C GLN A 117 32.35 22.44 22.42
N SER A 118 31.83 23.63 22.73
CA SER A 118 31.07 23.87 23.97
C SER A 118 29.65 23.29 23.95
N GLY A 119 29.19 22.77 22.81
CA GLY A 119 27.87 22.14 22.67
C GLY A 119 26.69 23.12 22.71
N GLU A 120 26.94 24.41 22.95
CA GLU A 120 25.93 25.45 22.79
C GLU A 120 25.82 25.86 21.32
N LEU A 121 24.60 25.82 20.79
CA LEU A 121 24.16 26.64 19.65
C LEU A 121 24.16 28.11 20.09
N GLN A 122 25.29 28.64 20.55
CA GLN A 122 25.36 30.05 20.90
C GLN A 122 25.41 30.86 19.61
N ALA A 123 24.43 31.75 19.46
CA ALA A 123 24.48 32.88 18.56
C ALA A 123 25.65 33.81 18.98
N LEU A 124 26.88 33.38 18.73
CA LEU A 124 28.06 34.23 18.86
C LEU A 124 27.94 35.29 17.76
N LYS A 125 27.36 36.45 18.10
CA LYS A 125 27.58 37.69 17.35
C LYS A 125 29.09 37.92 17.32
N VAL A 126 29.70 37.66 16.17
CA VAL A 126 31.06 38.11 15.91
C VAL A 126 30.96 39.63 15.73
N GLU A 127 31.50 40.39 16.67
CA GLU A 127 31.67 41.83 16.46
C GLU A 127 32.67 42.03 15.32
N GLY A 128 32.14 42.45 14.16
CA GLY A 128 32.92 42.83 12.98
C GLY A 128 33.28 41.67 12.05
N GLY A 129 32.41 41.41 11.07
CA GLY A 129 32.74 40.61 9.88
C GLY A 129 31.76 39.45 9.61
N ASP A 130 30.83 39.73 8.70
CA ASP A 130 30.04 38.84 7.83
C ASP A 130 29.24 37.65 8.41
N ASP A 131 27.92 37.90 8.41
CA ASP A 131 26.77 37.02 8.16
C ASP A 131 26.37 35.94 9.22
N PRO A 132 25.31 36.18 10.02
CA PRO A 132 24.68 35.14 10.82
C PRO A 132 24.13 33.95 10.00
N ASP A 133 23.92 34.09 8.67
CA ASP A 133 23.53 32.98 7.78
C ASP A 133 24.70 32.02 7.43
N ALA A 134 25.95 32.34 7.82
CA ALA A 134 27.10 31.50 7.47
C ALA A 134 27.15 30.16 8.21
N ARG A 135 26.42 30.00 9.32
CA ARG A 135 26.42 28.79 10.18
C ARG A 135 25.14 27.95 10.09
N ASP A 136 24.19 28.44 9.30
CA ASP A 136 22.87 27.86 9.13
C ASP A 136 22.50 27.92 7.66
N LYS A 137 22.49 26.78 6.99
CA LYS A 137 22.27 26.71 5.55
C LYS A 137 20.96 26.03 5.25
N SER A 138 20.08 26.75 4.57
CA SER A 138 18.86 26.21 3.98
C SER A 138 19.14 25.72 2.57
N LEU A 139 18.83 24.45 2.32
CA LEU A 139 19.07 23.71 1.08
C LEU A 139 17.79 22.97 0.68
N GLU A 140 17.81 22.43 -0.53
CA GLU A 140 16.79 21.49 -1.01
C GLU A 140 17.49 20.24 -1.55
N THR A 141 16.90 19.06 -1.33
CA THR A 141 17.43 17.83 -1.94
C THR A 141 17.15 17.78 -3.44
N ASN A 142 18.08 17.20 -4.21
CA ASN A 142 17.84 16.89 -5.62
C ASN A 142 16.82 15.75 -5.78
N LEU A 143 16.50 15.35 -7.03
CA LEU A 143 15.56 14.26 -7.28
C LEU A 143 16.02 12.89 -6.73
N GLN A 144 17.32 12.74 -6.47
CA GLN A 144 17.94 11.57 -5.85
C GLN A 144 18.01 11.69 -4.31
N GLY A 145 17.38 12.71 -3.71
CA GLY A 145 17.37 12.91 -2.27
C GLY A 145 18.67 13.45 -1.69
N GLU A 146 19.65 13.84 -2.52
CA GLU A 146 20.97 14.27 -2.06
C GLU A 146 21.01 15.77 -1.77
N PHE A 147 21.77 16.16 -0.76
CA PHE A 147 22.12 17.56 -0.46
C PHE A 147 23.63 17.69 -0.21
N ARG A 148 24.16 18.89 -0.48
CA ARG A 148 25.57 19.21 -0.22
C ARG A 148 25.76 20.69 0.07
N THR A 149 26.68 21.02 0.95
CA THR A 149 27.13 22.38 1.21
C THR A 149 28.51 22.41 1.88
N ASP A 150 29.22 23.52 1.71
CA ASP A 150 30.52 23.73 2.34
C ASP A 150 30.43 24.78 3.46
N PHE A 151 31.17 24.59 4.55
CA PHE A 151 31.35 25.58 5.62
C PHE A 151 32.82 25.99 5.69
N THR A 152 33.09 27.30 5.69
CA THR A 152 34.43 27.84 5.89
C THR A 152 34.53 28.34 7.32
N LEU A 153 35.24 27.63 8.20
CA LEU A 153 35.23 27.83 9.65
C LEU A 153 36.65 28.09 10.19
N ASP A 154 36.76 28.89 11.25
CA ASP A 154 38.04 29.09 11.96
C ASP A 154 38.42 27.80 12.70
N PRO A 155 39.56 27.16 12.36
CA PRO A 155 39.97 25.89 12.98
C PRO A 155 40.26 26.02 14.49
N ASN A 156 40.51 27.23 15.00
CA ASN A 156 40.68 27.44 16.44
C ASN A 156 39.36 27.39 17.22
N LEU A 157 38.24 27.76 16.57
CA LEU A 157 36.90 27.74 17.17
C LEU A 157 36.20 26.40 16.95
N TYR A 158 36.47 25.73 15.83
CA TYR A 158 35.82 24.48 15.42
C TYR A 158 36.83 23.34 15.32
N GLN A 159 37.50 23.04 16.43
CA GLN A 159 38.43 21.90 16.51
C GLN A 159 37.72 20.55 16.34
N ASN A 160 36.45 20.44 16.77
CA ASN A 160 35.54 19.35 16.43
C ASN A 160 34.31 19.94 15.74
N LEU A 161 33.93 19.42 14.58
CA LEU A 161 32.73 19.88 13.88
C LEU A 161 31.54 19.00 14.24
N LYS A 162 30.57 19.57 14.97
CA LYS A 162 29.26 18.96 15.18
C LYS A 162 28.26 19.58 14.21
N VAL A 163 27.55 18.74 13.47
CA VAL A 163 26.55 19.13 12.47
C VAL A 163 25.20 18.60 12.88
N GLN A 164 24.18 19.45 12.80
CA GLN A 164 22.78 19.06 12.91
C GLN A 164 22.10 19.32 11.57
N VAL A 165 21.40 18.31 11.05
CA VAL A 165 20.64 18.43 9.81
C VAL A 165 19.19 18.21 10.13
N PHE A 166 18.32 19.16 9.79
CA PHE A 166 16.87 19.06 9.94
C PHE A 166 16.23 18.96 8.57
N VAL A 167 15.29 18.05 8.41
CA VAL A 167 14.60 17.79 7.15
C VAL A 167 13.09 17.90 7.33
N ARG A 168 12.45 18.58 6.38
CA ARG A 168 10.99 18.69 6.31
C ARG A 168 10.50 18.44 4.89
N LYS A 169 9.42 17.67 4.80
CA LYS A 169 8.67 17.45 3.55
C LYS A 169 7.17 17.34 3.86
N PRO A 170 6.29 18.00 3.10
CA PRO A 170 4.85 17.79 3.22
C PRO A 170 4.50 16.30 3.08
N GLY A 171 3.64 15.78 3.95
CA GLY A 171 3.30 14.34 3.99
C GLY A 171 4.21 13.46 4.84
N TYR A 172 5.36 13.97 5.31
CA TYR A 172 6.33 13.21 6.12
C TYR A 172 6.54 13.83 7.50
N ALA A 173 6.85 13.01 8.50
CA ALA A 173 7.25 13.49 9.81
C ALA A 173 8.58 14.26 9.68
N PRO A 174 8.81 15.30 10.52
CA PRO A 174 10.12 15.93 10.56
C PRO A 174 11.18 14.91 11.01
N ALA A 175 12.33 14.94 10.36
CA ALA A 175 13.48 14.13 10.75
C ALA A 175 14.69 15.03 10.95
N HIS A 176 15.63 14.57 11.75
CA HIS A 176 16.90 15.26 11.88
C HIS A 176 18.01 14.30 12.30
N GLU A 177 19.25 14.66 12.05
CA GLU A 177 20.41 13.86 12.47
C GLU A 177 21.47 14.79 13.06
N THR A 178 22.17 14.29 14.07
CA THR A 178 23.30 14.97 14.70
C THR A 178 24.56 14.14 14.50
N VAL A 179 25.56 14.72 13.83
CA VAL A 179 26.81 14.04 13.50
C VAL A 179 27.98 14.82 14.10
N ASP A 180 28.92 14.11 14.72
CA ASP A 180 30.19 14.68 15.19
C ASP A 180 31.31 14.16 14.28
N PHE A 181 31.84 15.03 13.43
CA PHE A 181 32.91 14.70 12.48
C PHE A 181 34.31 14.62 13.14
N GLY A 182 34.42 14.91 14.44
CA GLY A 182 35.68 14.88 15.16
C GLY A 182 36.69 15.93 14.68
N SER A 183 37.98 15.70 14.97
CA SER A 183 39.05 16.71 14.87
C SER A 183 40.05 16.47 13.74
N GLN A 184 39.61 16.31 12.49
CA GLN A 184 40.55 16.12 11.35
C GLN A 184 40.09 16.66 9.99
N GLY A 185 39.03 17.45 9.91
CA GLY A 185 38.53 17.94 8.60
C GLY A 185 37.94 16.86 7.69
N LYS A 186 37.74 15.63 8.20
CA LYS A 186 37.10 14.55 7.46
C LYS A 186 35.60 14.61 7.68
N THR A 187 34.84 14.54 6.61
CA THR A 187 33.39 14.40 6.64
C THR A 187 32.97 13.09 5.97
N TRP A 188 31.80 12.61 6.31
CA TRP A 188 31.15 11.46 5.69
C TRP A 188 29.69 11.78 5.41
N GLU A 189 29.07 10.94 4.59
CA GLU A 189 27.68 11.09 4.20
C GLU A 189 26.74 11.02 5.41
N ILE A 190 25.80 11.95 5.48
CA ILE A 190 24.75 11.97 6.50
C ILE A 190 23.50 11.31 5.91
N ASP A 191 23.20 10.09 6.34
CA ASP A 191 21.97 9.39 5.98
C ASP A 191 20.80 9.88 6.83
N ILE A 192 19.70 10.28 6.20
CA ILE A 192 18.49 10.76 6.90
C ILE A 192 17.27 10.01 6.38
N VAL A 193 16.55 9.36 7.29
CA VAL A 193 15.30 8.66 6.98
C VAL A 193 14.10 9.51 7.42
N ILE A 194 13.16 9.77 6.51
CA ILE A 194 11.89 10.46 6.78
C ILE A 194 10.71 9.49 6.72
N PRO A 195 10.02 9.21 7.84
CA PRO A 195 8.82 8.39 7.81
C PRO A 195 7.61 9.19 7.32
N GLU A 196 6.66 8.53 6.66
CA GLU A 196 5.38 9.14 6.28
C GLU A 196 4.57 9.54 7.52
N LYS A 197 3.73 10.59 7.39
CA LYS A 197 2.84 10.97 8.49
C LYS A 197 1.68 9.98 8.58
N GLY A 198 1.54 9.39 9.76
CA GLY A 198 0.54 8.37 10.05
C GLY A 198 1.11 6.98 9.76
N GLN A 199 1.18 6.16 10.80
CA GLN A 199 1.53 4.75 10.64
C GLN A 199 0.33 4.00 10.07
N ALA A 200 0.62 3.02 9.23
CA ALA A 200 -0.42 2.19 8.65
C ALA A 200 -1.14 1.43 9.80
N PRO A 201 -2.50 1.40 9.80
CA PRO A 201 -3.28 0.86 10.92
C PRO A 201 -3.08 -0.65 11.13
N ASP A 202 -2.42 -1.32 10.20
CA ASP A 202 -2.07 -2.75 10.20
C ASP A 202 -0.66 -3.02 10.76
N GLN A 203 0.06 -2.01 11.26
CA GLN A 203 1.42 -2.14 11.83
C GLN A 203 1.46 -1.76 13.31
N LEU A 204 2.41 -2.34 14.06
CA LEU A 204 2.70 -1.91 15.43
C LEU A 204 3.24 -0.48 15.41
N SER A 205 2.63 0.44 16.15
CA SER A 205 3.09 1.84 16.15
C SER A 205 4.41 2.04 16.90
N LEU A 206 5.11 3.15 16.63
CA LEU A 206 6.34 3.48 17.36
C LEU A 206 6.04 3.71 18.85
N ASP A 207 4.91 4.34 19.16
CA ASP A 207 4.47 4.60 20.53
C ASP A 207 4.17 3.27 21.26
N GLU A 208 3.45 2.35 20.62
CA GLU A 208 3.15 1.02 21.19
C GLU A 208 4.41 0.17 21.35
N LEU A 209 5.32 0.17 20.36
CA LEU A 209 6.61 -0.50 20.45
C LEU A 209 7.42 0.04 21.63
N THR A 210 7.52 1.38 21.73
CA THR A 210 8.25 2.07 22.81
C THR A 210 7.63 1.77 24.18
N ALA A 211 6.31 1.82 24.30
CA ALA A 211 5.61 1.53 25.55
C ALA A 211 5.75 0.06 25.99
N THR A 212 5.73 -0.87 25.04
CA THR A 212 5.75 -2.31 25.32
C THR A 212 7.16 -2.81 25.61
N LEU A 213 8.13 -2.47 24.76
CA LEU A 213 9.53 -2.84 24.98
C LEU A 213 10.17 -2.01 26.07
N GLY A 214 9.86 -0.72 26.18
CA GLY A 214 10.46 0.17 27.16
C GLY A 214 10.33 -0.34 28.59
N LYS A 215 9.20 -0.96 28.95
CA LYS A 215 9.01 -1.59 30.27
C LYS A 215 9.97 -2.77 30.49
N ARG A 216 10.14 -3.63 29.48
CA ARG A 216 11.09 -4.77 29.51
C ARG A 216 12.53 -4.27 29.65
N LEU A 217 12.90 -3.27 28.84
CA LEU A 217 14.23 -2.67 28.83
C LEU A 217 14.55 -1.94 30.15
N ARG A 218 13.58 -1.22 30.72
CA ARG A 218 13.74 -0.58 32.03
C ARG A 218 14.01 -1.60 33.12
N ALA A 219 13.32 -2.75 33.10
CA ALA A 219 13.54 -3.83 34.05
C ALA A 219 14.91 -4.52 33.86
N LEU A 220 15.38 -4.64 32.62
CA LEU A 220 16.69 -5.20 32.30
C LEU A 220 17.82 -4.30 32.80
N GLY A 221 17.79 -3.01 32.44
CA GLY A 221 18.74 -2.00 32.88
C GLY A 221 20.23 -2.30 32.56
N PRO A 222 21.15 -1.43 33.02
CA PRO A 222 22.58 -1.70 32.99
C PRO A 222 22.97 -2.72 34.07
N ALA A 223 24.01 -3.51 33.79
CA ALA A 223 24.55 -4.46 34.77
C ALA A 223 25.37 -3.76 35.86
N SER A 224 25.95 -2.58 35.56
CA SER A 224 26.76 -1.81 36.51
C SER A 224 26.04 -0.59 37.09
N GLY A 225 26.52 -0.11 38.24
CA GLY A 225 26.03 1.12 38.86
C GLY A 225 26.43 2.40 38.12
N SER A 226 27.41 2.36 37.21
CA SER A 226 28.00 3.56 36.60
C SER A 226 27.07 4.28 35.62
N ALA A 227 26.25 3.52 34.88
CA ALA A 227 25.23 4.01 33.96
C ALA A 227 23.82 4.07 34.59
N LYS A 228 23.61 3.41 35.74
CA LYS A 228 22.29 3.19 36.35
C LYS A 228 21.47 4.47 36.52
N LYS A 229 22.06 5.51 37.12
CA LYS A 229 21.35 6.78 37.35
C LYS A 229 20.87 7.44 36.06
N ASP A 230 21.77 7.62 35.09
CA ASP A 230 21.41 8.25 33.82
C ASP A 230 20.41 7.39 33.02
N PHE A 231 20.53 6.06 33.10
CA PHE A 231 19.57 5.16 32.48
C PHE A 231 18.18 5.26 33.11
N GLU A 232 18.07 5.21 34.45
CA GLU A 232 16.77 5.29 35.15
C GLU A 232 16.09 6.65 34.91
N GLU A 233 16.85 7.74 34.99
CA GLU A 233 16.33 9.08 34.71
C GLU A 233 15.90 9.25 33.25
N GLY A 234 16.72 8.75 32.30
CA GLY A 234 16.39 8.78 30.88
C GLY A 234 15.20 7.90 30.52
N ALA A 235 15.11 6.71 31.10
CA ALA A 235 13.97 5.83 30.96
C ALA A 235 12.70 6.48 31.51
N GLY A 236 12.79 7.19 32.64
CA GLY A 236 11.69 7.94 33.23
C GLY A 236 11.18 9.06 32.32
N ASP A 237 12.09 9.82 31.71
CA ASP A 237 11.71 10.87 30.76
C ASP A 237 11.03 10.30 29.52
N LEU A 238 11.56 9.23 28.94
CA LEU A 238 10.97 8.61 27.74
C LEU A 238 9.61 7.98 28.03
N LEU A 239 9.52 7.07 29.01
CA LEU A 239 8.35 6.21 29.14
C LEU A 239 7.27 6.78 30.07
N ASP A 240 7.63 7.63 31.04
CA ASP A 240 6.65 8.20 31.98
C ASP A 240 6.23 9.61 31.60
N LYS A 241 7.16 10.40 31.04
CA LYS A 241 6.89 11.80 30.65
C LYS A 241 6.69 12.00 29.16
N ASN A 242 6.89 10.95 28.35
CA ASN A 242 6.84 11.01 26.90
C ASN A 242 7.72 12.14 26.31
N ASP A 243 8.93 12.29 26.85
CA ASP A 243 9.83 13.39 26.53
C ASP A 243 11.20 12.88 26.08
N SER A 244 11.24 12.53 24.79
CA SER A 244 12.44 12.01 24.12
C SER A 244 13.59 13.02 24.16
N ALA A 245 13.31 14.31 23.99
CA ALA A 245 14.33 15.36 24.02
C ALA A 245 15.08 15.42 25.35
N ARG A 246 14.38 15.23 26.49
CA ARG A 246 15.04 15.12 27.81
C ARG A 246 15.72 13.77 28.04
N ALA A 247 15.16 12.68 27.51
CA ALA A 247 15.71 11.34 27.64
C ALA A 247 17.05 11.16 26.91
N LEU A 248 17.16 11.70 25.69
CA LEU A 248 18.33 11.56 24.80
C LEU A 248 19.69 11.83 25.47
N PRO A 249 19.96 12.99 26.08
CA PRO A 249 21.28 13.27 26.66
C PRO A 249 21.61 12.37 27.85
N ARG A 250 20.61 11.83 28.54
CA ARG A 250 20.79 10.90 29.68
C ARG A 250 21.11 9.50 29.18
N LEU A 251 20.32 9.00 28.24
CA LEU A 251 20.53 7.67 27.64
C LEU A 251 21.83 7.60 26.84
N ALA A 252 22.21 8.67 26.13
CA ALA A 252 23.52 8.78 25.47
C ALA A 252 24.69 8.66 26.47
N LYS A 253 24.56 9.28 27.66
CA LYS A 253 25.57 9.12 28.73
C LYS A 253 25.62 7.70 29.28
N ALA A 254 24.47 7.03 29.41
CA ALA A 254 24.40 5.65 29.84
C ALA A 254 25.14 4.72 28.87
N VAL A 255 24.88 4.83 27.56
CA VAL A 255 25.59 4.10 26.50
C VAL A 255 27.11 4.40 26.54
N LYS A 256 27.49 5.67 26.68
CA LYS A 256 28.91 6.05 26.76
C LYS A 256 29.64 5.44 27.97
N ARG A 257 28.97 5.34 29.12
CA ARG A 257 29.56 4.78 30.35
C ARG A 257 29.60 3.26 30.33
N GLU A 258 28.61 2.63 29.70
CA GLU A 258 28.51 1.18 29.62
C GLU A 258 28.17 0.72 28.18
N PRO A 259 29.15 0.72 27.25
CA PRO A 259 28.92 0.37 25.84
C PRO A 259 28.54 -1.10 25.59
N GLN A 260 28.54 -1.93 26.63
CA GLN A 260 28.12 -3.34 26.57
C GLN A 260 26.68 -3.51 27.10
N CYS A 261 26.03 -2.43 27.54
CA CYS A 261 24.67 -2.45 28.06
C CYS A 261 23.65 -2.51 26.91
N LEU A 262 23.14 -3.72 26.63
CA LEU A 262 22.11 -3.95 25.61
C LEU A 262 20.87 -3.08 25.82
N ALA A 263 20.36 -2.98 27.05
CA ALA A 263 19.18 -2.16 27.37
C ALA A 263 19.41 -0.66 27.11
N CYS A 264 20.64 -0.17 27.34
CA CYS A 264 21.01 1.22 27.14
C CYS A 264 20.96 1.58 25.66
N HIS A 265 21.53 0.74 24.79
CA HIS A 265 21.47 0.92 23.34
C HIS A 265 20.03 0.90 22.83
N LEU A 266 19.23 -0.10 23.22
CA LEU A 266 17.84 -0.21 22.73
C LEU A 266 16.97 0.97 23.19
N LEU A 267 17.06 1.39 24.45
CA LEU A 267 16.24 2.49 24.94
C LEU A 267 16.70 3.84 24.37
N TYR A 268 18.01 4.02 24.14
CA TYR A 268 18.53 5.18 23.45
C TYR A 268 18.07 5.23 21.99
N GLY A 269 18.12 4.10 21.27
CA GLY A 269 17.62 3.98 19.91
C GLY A 269 16.13 4.30 19.78
N LEU A 270 15.29 3.80 20.70
CA LEU A 270 13.87 4.15 20.74
C LEU A 270 13.67 5.66 20.97
N SER A 271 14.45 6.27 21.88
CA SER A 271 14.41 7.71 22.11
C SER A 271 14.80 8.52 20.86
N LEU A 272 15.78 8.04 20.09
CA LEU A 272 16.22 8.67 18.84
C LEU A 272 15.13 8.61 17.76
N LEU A 273 14.47 7.46 17.60
CA LEU A 273 13.33 7.33 16.67
C LEU A 273 12.19 8.28 17.02
N ASN A 274 11.82 8.35 18.31
CA ASN A 274 10.74 9.25 18.77
C ASN A 274 11.08 10.73 18.58
N ASP A 275 12.36 11.09 18.55
CA ASP A 275 12.84 12.45 18.29
C ASP A 275 12.99 12.76 16.78
N GLY A 276 12.97 11.73 15.93
CA GLY A 276 13.12 11.84 14.47
C GLY A 276 14.54 11.60 13.95
N SER A 277 15.45 11.11 14.78
CA SER A 277 16.81 10.66 14.43
C SER A 277 16.85 9.16 14.09
N TRP A 278 16.20 8.81 12.98
CA TRP A 278 15.97 7.41 12.59
C TRP A 278 17.25 6.63 12.27
N SER A 279 18.16 7.23 11.51
CA SER A 279 19.43 6.58 11.11
C SER A 279 20.32 6.34 12.33
N SER A 280 20.38 7.31 13.25
CA SER A 280 21.07 7.13 14.53
C SER A 280 20.43 6.05 15.39
N GLY A 281 19.10 6.03 15.52
CA GLY A 281 18.43 5.02 16.34
C GLY A 281 18.61 3.61 15.81
N GLU A 282 18.58 3.41 14.50
CA GLU A 282 18.86 2.11 13.88
C GLU A 282 20.28 1.60 14.16
N ARG A 283 21.29 2.48 14.12
CA ARG A 283 22.66 2.11 14.48
C ARG A 283 22.76 1.57 15.90
N GLU A 284 22.00 2.15 16.83
CA GLU A 284 21.95 1.67 18.22
C GLU A 284 21.29 0.28 18.33
N PHE A 285 20.24 0.01 17.54
CA PHE A 285 19.64 -1.33 17.47
C PHE A 285 20.59 -2.37 16.87
N VAL A 286 21.34 -2.01 15.84
CA VAL A 286 22.37 -2.87 15.24
C VAL A 286 23.50 -3.14 16.25
N ALA A 287 23.95 -2.13 16.99
CA ALA A 287 24.94 -2.30 18.06
C ALA A 287 24.43 -3.28 19.12
N ALA A 288 23.19 -3.11 19.59
CA ALA A 288 22.56 -4.04 20.53
C ALA A 288 22.45 -5.47 19.98
N ALA A 289 22.13 -5.63 18.69
CA ALA A 289 22.07 -6.94 18.03
C ALA A 289 23.45 -7.61 17.95
N HIS A 290 24.52 -6.85 17.69
CA HIS A 290 25.89 -7.38 17.70
C HIS A 290 26.31 -7.85 19.09
N LEU A 291 26.00 -7.08 20.14
CA LEU A 291 26.23 -7.50 21.53
C LEU A 291 25.48 -8.80 21.84
N ASN A 292 24.23 -8.90 21.40
CA ASN A 292 23.39 -10.07 21.59
C ASN A 292 23.92 -11.31 20.87
N TYR A 293 24.40 -11.17 19.63
CA TYR A 293 25.00 -12.26 18.86
C TYR A 293 26.28 -12.80 19.51
N GLY A 294 27.07 -11.94 20.14
CA GLY A 294 28.27 -12.31 20.89
C GLY A 294 28.00 -12.96 22.26
N ALA A 295 26.75 -12.91 22.75
CA ALA A 295 26.38 -13.50 24.03
C ALA A 295 26.20 -15.02 23.93
N LYS A 296 26.31 -15.71 25.09
CA LYS A 296 26.01 -17.14 25.17
C LYS A 296 24.53 -17.39 24.87
N PRO A 297 24.16 -18.56 24.30
CA PRO A 297 22.76 -18.86 23.97
C PRO A 297 21.77 -18.64 25.12
N GLU A 298 22.15 -18.98 26.35
CA GLU A 298 21.33 -18.78 27.56
C GLU A 298 21.15 -17.31 27.97
N ASP A 299 22.05 -16.43 27.54
CA ASP A 299 22.05 -15.00 27.85
C ASP A 299 21.44 -14.15 26.72
N GLN A 300 21.13 -14.78 25.56
CA GLN A 300 20.56 -14.10 24.41
C GLN A 300 19.17 -13.55 24.73
N ARG A 301 18.92 -12.37 24.17
CA ARG A 301 17.72 -11.56 24.32
C ARG A 301 17.01 -11.40 22.99
N ILE A 302 15.69 -11.24 23.02
CA ILE A 302 14.89 -11.12 21.80
C ILE A 302 14.72 -9.68 21.34
N GLU A 303 14.85 -8.72 22.25
CA GLU A 303 14.50 -7.32 22.05
C GLU A 303 15.22 -6.66 20.86
N PRO A 304 16.53 -6.91 20.61
CA PRO A 304 17.18 -6.38 19.41
C PRO A 304 16.59 -6.91 18.11
N LEU A 305 16.30 -8.21 18.04
CA LEU A 305 15.70 -8.83 16.85
C LEU A 305 14.26 -8.36 16.66
N LEU A 306 13.51 -8.21 17.76
CA LEU A 306 12.14 -7.73 17.69
C LEU A 306 12.06 -6.31 17.11
N VAL A 307 12.88 -5.37 17.60
CA VAL A 307 12.90 -3.99 17.09
C VAL A 307 13.30 -3.97 15.61
N LEU A 308 14.36 -4.69 15.24
CA LEU A 308 14.82 -4.75 13.85
C LEU A 308 13.77 -5.39 12.93
N GLY A 309 13.10 -6.44 13.39
CA GLY A 309 12.00 -7.08 12.66
C GLY A 309 10.84 -6.13 12.39
N VAL A 310 10.39 -5.41 13.40
CA VAL A 310 9.31 -4.40 13.28
C VAL A 310 9.72 -3.24 12.37
N ILE A 311 10.98 -2.79 12.42
CA ILE A 311 11.47 -1.77 11.47
C ILE A 311 11.36 -2.29 10.04
N GLU A 312 11.77 -3.52 9.75
CA GLU A 312 11.65 -4.10 8.42
C GLU A 312 10.18 -4.27 7.98
N GLU A 313 9.24 -4.51 8.90
CA GLU A 313 7.81 -4.45 8.59
C GLU A 313 7.35 -3.04 8.19
N TRP A 314 7.81 -1.99 8.89
CA TRP A 314 7.51 -0.61 8.52
C TRP A 314 8.10 -0.24 7.16
N ARG A 315 9.23 -0.84 6.78
CA ARG A 315 9.85 -0.73 5.44
C ARG A 315 9.13 -1.53 4.36
N ARG A 316 8.09 -2.29 4.71
CA ARG A 316 7.40 -3.25 3.83
C ARG A 316 8.34 -4.33 3.27
N GLN A 317 9.37 -4.68 4.03
CA GLN A 317 10.31 -5.75 3.71
C GLN A 317 9.89 -7.04 4.43
N ASP A 318 8.65 -7.48 4.19
CA ASP A 318 7.98 -8.53 4.98
C ASP A 318 8.77 -9.86 5.02
N MET A 319 9.45 -10.23 3.93
CA MET A 319 10.31 -11.41 3.91
C MET A 319 11.53 -11.28 4.84
N LYS A 320 12.15 -10.10 4.88
CA LYS A 320 13.30 -9.82 5.76
C LYS A 320 12.85 -9.73 7.22
N ALA A 321 11.72 -9.06 7.47
CA ALA A 321 11.08 -9.01 8.77
C ALA A 321 10.79 -10.42 9.31
N ALA A 322 10.19 -11.29 8.49
CA ALA A 322 9.88 -12.66 8.88
C ALA A 322 11.13 -13.43 9.30
N GLY A 323 12.22 -13.34 8.53
CA GLY A 323 13.49 -13.98 8.87
C GLY A 323 14.07 -13.51 10.21
N ILE A 324 14.01 -12.21 10.49
CA ILE A 324 14.50 -11.64 11.76
C ILE A 324 13.61 -12.04 12.94
N LEU A 325 12.29 -11.93 12.79
CA LEU A 325 11.30 -12.25 13.84
C LEU A 325 11.28 -13.75 14.16
N MET A 326 11.48 -14.62 13.16
CA MET A 326 11.69 -16.06 13.40
C MET A 326 12.93 -16.31 14.27
N GLY A 327 13.99 -15.50 14.12
CA GLY A 327 15.16 -15.53 15.00
C GLY A 327 14.79 -15.20 16.45
N ALA A 328 13.93 -14.20 16.66
CA ALA A 328 13.43 -13.84 17.99
C ALA A 328 12.61 -14.97 18.62
N VAL A 329 11.65 -15.54 17.87
CA VAL A 329 10.82 -16.67 18.33
C VAL A 329 11.66 -17.91 18.62
N LYS A 330 12.77 -18.14 17.90
CA LYS A 330 13.69 -19.25 18.19
C LYS A 330 14.37 -19.11 19.56
N ILE A 331 14.68 -17.88 19.97
CA ILE A 331 15.32 -17.59 21.28
C ILE A 331 14.28 -17.70 22.40
N LEU A 332 13.10 -17.12 22.23
CA LEU A 332 12.02 -17.16 23.23
C LEU A 332 10.67 -17.50 22.55
N PRO A 333 10.32 -18.80 22.45
CA PRO A 333 9.15 -19.25 21.67
C PRO A 333 7.79 -18.79 22.20
N GLU A 334 7.70 -18.49 23.49
CA GLU A 334 6.45 -18.12 24.15
C GLU A 334 6.31 -16.60 24.34
N ASP A 335 7.18 -15.78 23.73
CA ASP A 335 7.02 -14.33 23.82
C ASP A 335 5.82 -13.84 23.02
N ALA A 336 4.82 -13.30 23.72
CA ALA A 336 3.56 -12.85 23.14
C ALA A 336 3.74 -11.82 22.01
N LEU A 337 4.69 -10.87 22.14
CA LEU A 337 4.90 -9.83 21.16
C LEU A 337 5.66 -10.35 19.94
N ALA A 338 6.69 -11.18 20.13
CA ALA A 338 7.40 -11.83 19.02
C ALA A 338 6.45 -12.70 18.19
N LEU A 339 5.59 -13.49 18.84
CA LEU A 339 4.56 -14.31 18.18
C LEU A 339 3.51 -13.47 17.44
N GLN A 340 3.09 -12.34 18.03
CA GLN A 340 2.16 -11.41 17.41
C GLN A 340 2.74 -10.82 16.12
N GLU A 341 3.95 -10.26 16.17
CA GLU A 341 4.54 -9.58 15.01
C GLU A 341 4.93 -10.57 13.91
N ILE A 342 5.48 -11.76 14.22
CA ILE A 342 5.68 -12.77 13.16
C ILE A 342 4.34 -13.19 12.55
N GLY A 343 3.28 -13.35 13.36
CA GLY A 343 1.94 -13.66 12.86
C GLY A 343 1.41 -12.60 11.89
N ARG A 344 1.56 -11.32 12.24
CA ARG A 344 1.25 -10.18 11.37
C ARG A 344 2.07 -10.20 10.09
N THR A 345 3.37 -10.46 10.17
CA THR A 345 4.21 -10.57 8.97
C THR A 345 3.76 -11.71 8.06
N GLN A 346 3.38 -12.87 8.63
CA GLN A 346 2.88 -14.01 7.84
C GLN A 346 1.53 -13.70 7.15
N ILE A 347 0.66 -12.88 7.75
CA ILE A 347 -0.57 -12.36 7.09
C ILE A 347 -0.19 -11.58 5.82
N LYS A 348 0.79 -10.66 5.91
CA LYS A 348 1.25 -9.87 4.75
C LYS A 348 1.86 -10.75 3.66
N LEU A 349 2.59 -11.78 4.07
CA LEU A 349 3.13 -12.82 3.18
C LEU A 349 2.08 -13.81 2.66
N LYS A 350 0.83 -13.72 3.15
CA LYS A 350 -0.30 -14.60 2.82
C LYS A 350 -0.07 -16.07 3.19
N ASN A 351 0.80 -16.31 4.15
CA ASN A 351 1.02 -17.62 4.74
C ASN A 351 0.02 -17.82 5.89
N TRP A 352 -1.26 -17.95 5.53
CA TRP A 352 -2.38 -17.92 6.47
C TRP A 352 -2.26 -18.97 7.59
N GLU A 353 -1.89 -20.20 7.24
CA GLU A 353 -1.69 -21.29 8.21
C GLU A 353 -0.61 -20.97 9.24
N SER A 354 0.55 -20.48 8.79
CA SER A 354 1.62 -20.08 9.70
C SER A 354 1.22 -18.87 10.56
N ALA A 355 0.51 -17.90 9.97
CA ALA A 355 -0.01 -16.76 10.71
C ALA A 355 -0.95 -17.20 11.83
N GLU A 356 -1.94 -18.05 11.53
CA GLU A 356 -2.88 -18.59 12.50
C GLU A 356 -2.14 -19.28 13.66
N GLN A 357 -1.18 -20.16 13.34
CA GLN A 357 -0.43 -20.91 14.35
C GLN A 357 0.34 -20.01 15.32
N TYR A 358 1.01 -18.97 14.81
CA TYR A 358 1.73 -18.01 15.64
C TYR A 358 0.77 -17.14 16.46
N LEU A 359 -0.34 -16.68 15.87
CA LEU A 359 -1.31 -15.81 16.55
C LEU A 359 -2.10 -16.57 17.61
N ALA A 360 -2.40 -17.85 17.39
CA ALA A 360 -2.98 -18.73 18.40
C ALA A 360 -2.04 -18.91 19.60
N GLN A 361 -0.73 -19.05 19.35
CA GLN A 361 0.28 -19.09 20.41
C GLN A 361 0.41 -17.75 21.13
N ALA A 362 0.36 -16.62 20.40
CA ALA A 362 0.40 -15.29 20.99
C ALA A 362 -0.77 -15.07 21.98
N VAL A 363 -1.99 -15.47 21.60
CA VAL A 363 -3.17 -15.42 22.47
C VAL A 363 -2.96 -16.27 23.74
N LYS A 364 -2.39 -17.48 23.61
CA LYS A 364 -2.06 -18.34 24.76
C LYS A 364 -0.98 -17.73 25.66
N ALA A 365 -0.02 -17.02 25.08
CA ALA A 365 1.04 -16.30 25.77
C ALA A 365 0.57 -14.99 26.45
N GLY A 366 -0.73 -14.65 26.35
CA GLY A 366 -1.29 -13.47 26.99
C GLY A 366 -1.12 -12.17 26.20
N ALA A 367 -1.02 -12.26 24.86
CA ALA A 367 -1.03 -11.08 24.01
C ALA A 367 -2.33 -10.26 24.17
N PRO A 368 -2.31 -8.95 23.84
CA PRO A 368 -3.49 -8.11 23.93
C PRO A 368 -4.69 -8.65 23.13
N PRO A 369 -5.94 -8.32 23.52
CA PRO A 369 -7.14 -8.80 22.83
C PRO A 369 -7.16 -8.51 21.33
N GLU A 370 -6.50 -7.45 20.89
CA GLU A 370 -6.38 -7.01 19.50
C GLU A 370 -5.71 -8.07 18.60
N VAL A 371 -4.86 -8.95 19.15
CA VAL A 371 -4.26 -10.07 18.41
C VAL A 371 -5.31 -11.03 17.86
N ARG A 372 -6.48 -11.13 18.50
CA ARG A 372 -7.58 -11.94 17.97
C ARG A 372 -8.07 -11.43 16.62
N LEU A 373 -7.99 -10.13 16.35
CA LEU A 373 -8.36 -9.58 15.04
C LEU A 373 -7.42 -10.08 13.93
N LEU A 374 -6.11 -10.10 14.21
CA LEU A 374 -5.14 -10.69 13.28
C LEU A 374 -5.41 -12.18 13.09
N ARG A 375 -5.70 -12.91 14.17
CA ARG A 375 -6.01 -14.35 14.08
C ARG A 375 -7.25 -14.62 13.24
N ILE A 376 -8.30 -13.81 13.43
CA ILE A 376 -9.53 -13.88 12.62
C ILE A 376 -9.21 -13.61 11.14
N GLU A 377 -8.37 -12.63 10.84
CA GLU A 377 -7.93 -12.36 9.47
C GLU A 377 -7.18 -13.56 8.86
N ALA A 378 -6.29 -14.19 9.61
CA ALA A 378 -5.60 -15.42 9.18
C ALA A 378 -6.61 -16.56 8.90
N LEU A 379 -7.54 -16.82 9.82
CA LEU A 379 -8.58 -17.84 9.68
C LEU A 379 -9.51 -17.57 8.47
N LEU A 380 -9.85 -16.31 8.21
CA LEU A 380 -10.58 -15.91 7.01
C LEU A 380 -9.75 -16.09 5.74
N GLY A 381 -8.43 -15.92 5.82
CA GLY A 381 -7.49 -16.25 4.73
C GLY A 381 -7.51 -17.73 4.36
N GLU A 382 -7.58 -18.62 5.36
CA GLU A 382 -7.70 -20.06 5.18
C GLU A 382 -9.12 -20.52 4.78
N GLY A 383 -10.14 -19.70 5.06
CA GLY A 383 -11.54 -20.04 4.86
C GLY A 383 -12.16 -20.85 6.01
N VAL A 384 -11.53 -20.86 7.20
CA VAL A 384 -12.00 -21.57 8.39
C VAL A 384 -12.99 -20.69 9.16
N LEU A 385 -14.17 -20.47 8.57
CA LEU A 385 -15.17 -19.52 9.08
C LEU A 385 -15.67 -19.85 10.50
N GLY A 386 -15.74 -21.14 10.86
CA GLY A 386 -16.26 -21.55 12.17
C GLY A 386 -15.36 -21.14 13.33
N GLU A 387 -14.05 -21.29 13.17
CA GLU A 387 -13.07 -20.84 14.18
C GLU A 387 -12.96 -19.32 14.19
N ALA A 388 -13.05 -18.68 13.03
CA ALA A 388 -13.07 -17.22 12.94
C ALA A 388 -14.28 -16.63 13.70
N ASP A 389 -15.45 -17.26 13.64
CA ASP A 389 -16.65 -16.84 14.38
C ASP A 389 -16.52 -17.03 15.89
N GLN A 390 -15.91 -18.15 16.32
CA GLN A 390 -15.59 -18.37 17.73
C GLN A 390 -14.60 -17.32 18.26
N GLU A 391 -13.55 -17.02 17.50
CA GLU A 391 -12.57 -15.99 17.85
C GLU A 391 -13.18 -14.58 17.86
N MET A 392 -14.05 -14.26 16.90
CA MET A 392 -14.78 -13.00 16.89
C MET A 392 -15.70 -12.89 18.10
N THR A 393 -16.41 -13.95 18.47
CA THR A 393 -17.25 -13.99 19.67
C THR A 393 -16.43 -13.75 20.94
N ALA A 394 -15.26 -14.41 21.05
CA ALA A 394 -14.33 -14.20 22.15
C ALA A 394 -13.79 -12.76 22.18
N TYR A 395 -13.44 -12.18 21.03
CA TYR A 395 -13.03 -10.78 20.92
C TYR A 395 -14.15 -9.85 21.36
N LEU A 396 -15.38 -10.02 20.87
CA LEU A 396 -16.52 -9.17 21.23
C LEU A 396 -16.74 -9.18 22.74
N SER A 397 -16.72 -10.35 23.39
CA SER A 397 -16.94 -10.47 24.84
C SER A 397 -18.19 -9.70 25.32
N GLY A 398 -19.26 -9.72 24.52
CA GLY A 398 -20.51 -9.00 24.78
C GLY A 398 -20.51 -7.50 24.47
N ARG A 399 -19.41 -6.93 23.95
CA ARG A 399 -19.35 -5.53 23.50
C ARG A 399 -20.27 -5.29 22.30
N ASP A 400 -20.88 -4.11 22.25
CA ASP A 400 -21.67 -3.66 21.10
C ASP A 400 -20.72 -3.39 19.91
N ILE A 401 -21.01 -4.03 18.77
CA ILE A 401 -20.27 -3.91 17.51
C ILE A 401 -20.10 -2.44 17.08
N ARG A 402 -21.09 -1.58 17.35
CA ARG A 402 -21.04 -0.15 16.98
C ARG A 402 -19.97 0.64 17.73
N LYS A 403 -19.48 0.11 18.85
CA LYS A 403 -18.45 0.73 19.69
C LYS A 403 -17.04 0.28 19.34
N LEU A 404 -16.88 -0.65 18.39
CA LEU A 404 -15.59 -1.16 17.98
C LEU A 404 -14.88 -0.21 17.01
N SER A 405 -13.56 -0.38 16.89
CA SER A 405 -12.75 0.32 15.89
C SER A 405 -13.27 0.05 14.47
N PRO A 406 -13.03 0.95 13.50
CA PRO A 406 -13.38 0.71 12.10
C PRO A 406 -12.86 -0.63 11.57
N THR A 407 -11.60 -0.98 11.88
CA THR A 407 -10.96 -2.24 11.48
C THR A 407 -11.73 -3.45 12.02
N ALA A 408 -12.06 -3.46 13.31
CA ALA A 408 -12.81 -4.56 13.91
C ALA A 408 -14.23 -4.69 13.33
N ARG A 409 -14.90 -3.57 13.03
CA ARG A 409 -16.23 -3.58 12.38
C ARG A 409 -16.17 -4.09 10.95
N ALA A 410 -15.13 -3.71 10.19
CA ALA A 410 -14.91 -4.20 8.85
C ALA A 410 -14.70 -5.73 8.85
N LEU A 411 -13.84 -6.22 9.75
CA LEU A 411 -13.57 -7.66 9.88
C LEU A 411 -14.80 -8.46 10.33
N TYR A 412 -15.57 -7.95 11.28
CA TYR A 412 -16.86 -8.54 11.68
C TYR A 412 -17.82 -8.65 10.50
N SER A 413 -17.90 -7.58 9.70
CA SER A 413 -18.77 -7.54 8.52
C SER A 413 -18.32 -8.54 7.45
N ASP A 414 -17.01 -8.64 7.17
CA ASP A 414 -16.46 -9.62 6.21
C ASP A 414 -16.79 -11.05 6.64
N LEU A 415 -16.47 -11.41 7.89
CA LEU A 415 -16.80 -12.73 8.45
C LEU A 415 -18.29 -13.06 8.28
N HIS A 416 -19.18 -12.15 8.70
CA HIS A 416 -20.62 -12.38 8.62
C HIS A 416 -21.11 -12.52 7.18
N ASN A 417 -20.62 -11.67 6.27
CA ASN A 417 -20.92 -11.76 4.85
C ASN A 417 -20.52 -13.13 4.28
N ARG A 418 -19.32 -13.63 4.60
CA ARG A 418 -18.87 -14.96 4.13
C ARG A 418 -19.71 -16.09 4.72
N MET A 419 -20.17 -15.98 5.96
CA MET A 419 -21.09 -16.95 6.55
C MET A 419 -22.47 -16.94 5.86
N GLU A 420 -23.04 -15.78 5.55
CA GLU A 420 -24.27 -15.66 4.74
C GLU A 420 -24.08 -16.25 3.32
N LEU A 421 -22.92 -15.96 2.71
CA LEU A 421 -22.56 -16.50 1.39
C LEU A 421 -22.28 -18.01 1.40
N LYS A 422 -21.86 -18.60 2.53
CA LYS A 422 -21.69 -20.06 2.66
C LYS A 422 -23.00 -20.79 2.92
N SER A 423 -23.89 -20.22 3.73
CA SER A 423 -25.08 -20.92 4.25
C SER A 423 -26.21 -21.12 3.23
N ALA A 424 -26.28 -20.32 2.16
CA ALA A 424 -27.38 -20.46 1.20
C ALA A 424 -27.15 -21.57 0.17
N GLY A 425 -27.76 -22.74 0.39
CA GLY A 425 -28.17 -23.72 -0.62
C GLY A 425 -27.09 -24.61 -1.26
N THR A 426 -27.55 -25.61 -2.02
CA THR A 426 -26.70 -26.48 -2.84
C THR A 426 -26.32 -25.75 -4.13
N VAL A 427 -25.03 -25.61 -4.40
CA VAL A 427 -24.51 -24.94 -5.59
C VAL A 427 -24.34 -25.95 -6.73
N LYS A 428 -24.96 -25.66 -7.89
CA LYS A 428 -24.64 -26.35 -9.15
C LYS A 428 -23.40 -25.68 -9.75
N SER A 429 -22.24 -26.28 -9.53
CA SER A 429 -20.94 -25.67 -9.87
C SER A 429 -20.46 -26.05 -11.27
N TYR A 430 -20.14 -25.06 -12.09
CA TYR A 430 -19.60 -25.24 -13.45
C TYR A 430 -18.28 -26.04 -13.45
N VAL A 431 -17.52 -25.93 -12.37
CA VAL A 431 -16.27 -26.68 -12.17
C VAL A 431 -16.54 -28.16 -11.95
N ALA A 432 -17.65 -28.54 -11.30
CA ALA A 432 -17.98 -29.93 -11.00
C ALA A 432 -18.84 -30.60 -12.09
N GLU A 433 -19.57 -29.82 -12.89
CA GLU A 433 -20.48 -30.36 -13.90
C GLU A 433 -19.76 -31.01 -15.11
N PRO A 434 -20.20 -32.17 -15.60
CA PRO A 434 -19.67 -32.72 -16.85
C PRO A 434 -19.85 -31.75 -18.03
N ALA A 435 -18.86 -31.65 -18.91
CA ALA A 435 -18.87 -30.69 -20.03
C ALA A 435 -20.11 -30.79 -20.93
N GLY A 436 -20.59 -32.01 -21.19
CA GLY A 436 -21.80 -32.25 -21.98
C GLY A 436 -23.09 -31.73 -21.31
N GLU A 437 -23.18 -31.74 -19.98
CA GLU A 437 -24.30 -31.12 -19.26
C GLU A 437 -24.16 -29.61 -19.23
N LEU A 438 -22.93 -29.12 -19.02
CA LEU A 438 -22.65 -27.68 -18.99
C LEU A 438 -22.97 -27.00 -20.32
N THR A 439 -22.75 -27.68 -21.45
CA THR A 439 -23.08 -27.19 -22.80
C THR A 439 -24.59 -26.96 -22.99
N LYS A 440 -25.45 -27.64 -22.22
CA LYS A 440 -26.91 -27.42 -22.27
C LYS A 440 -27.31 -26.11 -21.61
N THR A 441 -26.57 -25.66 -20.61
CA THR A 441 -26.85 -24.42 -19.86
C THR A 441 -25.99 -23.24 -20.31
N VAL A 442 -24.87 -23.53 -20.99
CA VAL A 442 -23.93 -22.56 -21.57
C VAL A 442 -23.83 -22.87 -23.07
N PRO A 443 -24.77 -22.37 -23.89
CA PRO A 443 -24.81 -22.66 -25.33
C PRO A 443 -23.54 -22.23 -26.08
N GLU A 444 -22.78 -21.28 -25.52
CA GLU A 444 -21.51 -20.80 -26.07
C GLU A 444 -20.44 -21.90 -26.12
N LEU A 445 -20.59 -22.99 -25.36
CA LEU A 445 -19.71 -24.16 -25.37
C LEU A 445 -20.00 -25.13 -26.52
N GLN A 446 -20.98 -24.86 -27.39
CA GLN A 446 -21.20 -25.69 -28.57
C GLN A 446 -19.94 -25.73 -29.44
N GLY A 447 -19.48 -26.96 -29.74
CA GLY A 447 -18.23 -27.18 -30.48
C GLY A 447 -16.98 -27.25 -29.61
N LEU A 448 -17.10 -27.27 -28.27
CA LEU A 448 -15.99 -27.50 -27.36
C LEU A 448 -15.33 -28.87 -27.62
N GLU A 449 -14.03 -28.85 -27.89
CA GLU A 449 -13.16 -30.02 -27.85
C GLU A 449 -12.75 -30.28 -26.39
N ALA A 450 -13.50 -31.15 -25.72
CA ALA A 450 -13.32 -31.40 -24.29
C ALA A 450 -11.96 -32.03 -23.97
N GLU A 451 -11.29 -31.53 -22.94
CA GLU A 451 -10.02 -32.06 -22.43
C GLU A 451 -10.22 -32.62 -21.02
N SER A 452 -9.89 -33.89 -20.82
CA SER A 452 -9.95 -34.53 -19.51
C SER A 452 -8.69 -34.28 -18.67
N ASP A 453 -7.57 -33.99 -19.32
CA ASP A 453 -6.30 -33.70 -18.64
C ASP A 453 -6.30 -32.28 -18.06
N GLN A 454 -5.89 -32.15 -16.80
CA GLN A 454 -5.78 -30.87 -16.10
C GLN A 454 -4.32 -30.39 -15.99
N GLY A 455 -3.35 -31.13 -16.55
CA GLY A 455 -1.92 -30.81 -16.48
C GLY A 455 -1.57 -29.43 -17.08
N ASN A 456 -2.34 -28.96 -18.05
CA ASN A 456 -2.16 -27.63 -18.65
C ASN A 456 -2.75 -26.49 -17.82
N LEU A 457 -3.69 -26.77 -16.89
CA LEU A 457 -4.44 -25.74 -16.16
C LEU A 457 -3.53 -24.78 -15.37
N PRO A 458 -2.53 -25.24 -14.57
CA PRO A 458 -1.67 -24.33 -13.80
C PRO A 458 -0.91 -23.35 -14.69
N ALA A 459 -0.38 -23.82 -15.83
CA ALA A 459 0.36 -22.99 -16.77
C ALA A 459 -0.54 -21.95 -17.46
N VAL A 460 -1.76 -22.35 -17.84
CA VAL A 460 -2.77 -21.44 -18.41
C VAL A 460 -3.16 -20.37 -17.38
N LEU A 461 -3.51 -20.77 -16.15
CA LEU A 461 -3.90 -19.82 -15.10
C LEU A 461 -2.78 -18.85 -14.72
N ASN A 462 -1.53 -19.32 -14.67
CA ASN A 462 -0.40 -18.43 -14.38
C ASN A 462 -0.24 -17.36 -15.48
N LYS A 463 -0.23 -17.77 -16.76
CA LYS A 463 -0.06 -16.84 -17.88
C LYS A 463 -1.23 -15.88 -18.04
N VAL A 464 -2.47 -16.36 -17.86
CA VAL A 464 -3.66 -15.48 -17.85
C VAL A 464 -3.56 -14.49 -16.70
N GLY A 465 -3.18 -14.95 -15.50
CA GLY A 465 -2.99 -14.08 -14.34
C GLY A 465 -1.92 -13.01 -14.58
N GLU A 466 -0.80 -13.35 -15.21
CA GLU A 466 0.24 -12.40 -15.61
C GLU A 466 -0.31 -11.33 -16.59
N GLN A 467 -1.09 -11.72 -17.60
CA GLN A 467 -1.71 -10.77 -18.54
C GLN A 467 -2.68 -9.82 -17.82
N VAL A 468 -3.53 -10.35 -16.93
CA VAL A 468 -4.48 -9.55 -16.16
C VAL A 468 -3.75 -8.60 -15.21
N ALA A 469 -2.74 -9.08 -14.48
CA ALA A 469 -1.94 -8.24 -13.59
C ALA A 469 -1.23 -7.10 -14.35
N GLN A 470 -0.65 -7.42 -15.52
CA GLN A 470 0.01 -6.43 -16.36
C GLN A 470 -0.98 -5.39 -16.92
N PHE A 471 -2.18 -5.82 -17.31
CA PHE A 471 -3.25 -4.92 -17.74
C PHE A 471 -3.54 -3.88 -16.66
N PHE A 472 -3.88 -4.29 -15.44
CA PHE A 472 -4.25 -3.37 -14.36
C PHE A 472 -3.05 -2.53 -13.87
N LYS A 473 -1.84 -3.09 -13.85
CA LYS A 473 -0.62 -2.38 -13.42
C LYS A 473 -0.26 -1.20 -14.34
N SER A 474 -0.55 -1.31 -15.63
CA SER A 474 -0.12 -0.34 -16.65
C SER A 474 -1.29 0.31 -17.41
N PHE A 475 -2.50 0.20 -16.87
CA PHE A 475 -3.70 0.73 -17.49
C PHE A 475 -3.69 2.27 -17.45
N PRO A 476 -3.77 2.96 -18.59
CA PRO A 476 -3.94 4.40 -18.61
C PRO A 476 -5.40 4.77 -18.30
N ASN A 477 -5.64 5.98 -17.80
CA ASN A 477 -7.01 6.47 -17.73
C ASN A 477 -7.60 6.58 -19.14
N THR A 478 -8.81 6.07 -19.35
CA THR A 478 -9.47 6.07 -20.67
C THR A 478 -10.88 6.61 -20.63
N ILE A 479 -11.36 7.03 -21.79
CA ILE A 479 -12.74 7.40 -22.06
C ILE A 479 -13.22 6.73 -23.35
N SER A 480 -14.47 6.26 -23.38
CA SER A 480 -15.12 5.68 -24.56
C SER A 480 -16.56 6.15 -24.68
N GLN A 481 -17.17 5.91 -25.85
CA GLN A 481 -18.61 6.01 -26.03
C GLN A 481 -19.24 4.67 -25.68
N GLU A 482 -20.23 4.70 -24.79
CA GLU A 482 -21.05 3.55 -24.45
C GLU A 482 -22.47 3.76 -24.97
N HIS A 483 -22.96 2.80 -25.74
CA HIS A 483 -24.36 2.69 -26.12
C HIS A 483 -25.00 1.57 -25.30
N VAL A 484 -26.14 1.85 -24.68
CA VAL A 484 -26.86 0.88 -23.85
C VAL A 484 -28.27 0.71 -24.37
N GLN A 485 -28.66 -0.52 -24.70
CA GLN A 485 -30.04 -0.89 -24.99
C GLN A 485 -30.59 -1.70 -23.82
N GLN A 486 -31.55 -1.13 -23.10
CA GLN A 486 -32.19 -1.78 -21.96
C GLN A 486 -33.55 -2.32 -22.34
N GLU A 487 -33.81 -3.59 -22.02
CA GLU A 487 -35.01 -4.30 -22.41
C GLU A 487 -35.66 -5.00 -21.23
N ARG A 488 -36.98 -4.98 -21.21
CA ARG A 488 -37.78 -5.86 -20.36
C ARG A 488 -38.36 -6.97 -21.21
N VAL A 489 -38.10 -8.21 -20.81
CA VAL A 489 -38.50 -9.40 -21.56
C VAL A 489 -39.69 -10.06 -20.87
N ARG A 490 -40.74 -10.36 -21.63
CA ARG A 490 -41.91 -11.10 -21.12
C ARG A 490 -41.58 -12.57 -20.99
N ALA A 491 -42.38 -13.31 -20.22
CA ALA A 491 -42.28 -14.77 -20.13
C ALA A 491 -42.37 -15.50 -21.49
N SER A 492 -42.95 -14.86 -22.51
CA SER A 492 -43.01 -15.36 -23.89
C SER A 492 -41.72 -15.15 -24.70
N GLY A 493 -40.67 -14.56 -24.11
CA GLY A 493 -39.41 -14.21 -24.78
C GLY A 493 -39.47 -12.93 -25.63
N LYS A 494 -40.64 -12.30 -25.78
CA LYS A 494 -40.79 -11.03 -26.51
C LYS A 494 -40.44 -9.83 -25.65
N THR A 495 -39.68 -8.89 -26.20
CA THR A 495 -39.39 -7.58 -25.59
C THR A 495 -40.70 -6.79 -25.40
N SER A 496 -40.99 -6.37 -24.17
CA SER A 496 -42.15 -5.53 -23.88
C SER A 496 -41.86 -4.05 -24.00
N GLU A 497 -40.67 -3.64 -23.56
CA GLU A 497 -40.23 -2.24 -23.45
C GLU A 497 -38.73 -2.23 -23.75
N SER A 498 -38.26 -1.23 -24.50
CA SER A 498 -36.84 -1.04 -24.84
C SER A 498 -36.49 0.44 -24.80
N THR A 499 -35.36 0.77 -24.17
CA THR A 499 -34.88 2.16 -24.03
C THR A 499 -33.40 2.24 -24.40
N PRO A 500 -33.03 2.95 -25.49
CA PRO A 500 -31.64 3.21 -25.82
C PRO A 500 -31.10 4.42 -25.06
N GLN A 501 -29.85 4.34 -24.59
CA GLN A 501 -29.14 5.40 -23.89
C GLN A 501 -27.69 5.49 -24.39
N LYS A 502 -27.09 6.67 -24.27
CA LYS A 502 -25.68 6.90 -24.63
C LYS A 502 -24.95 7.60 -23.50
N PHE A 503 -23.74 7.15 -23.23
CA PHE A 503 -22.88 7.68 -22.19
C PHE A 503 -21.47 7.88 -22.69
N ASN A 504 -20.78 8.82 -22.05
CA ASN A 504 -19.32 8.83 -22.01
C ASN A 504 -18.90 7.96 -20.84
N TYR A 505 -18.13 6.91 -21.11
CA TYR A 505 -17.70 5.94 -20.11
C TYR A 505 -16.22 6.12 -19.80
N LEU A 506 -15.90 6.42 -18.54
CA LEU A 506 -14.54 6.72 -18.09
C LEU A 506 -14.04 5.57 -17.20
N LEU A 507 -12.81 5.14 -17.46
CA LEU A 507 -12.08 4.17 -16.65
C LEU A 507 -10.87 4.87 -16.04
N LEU A 508 -10.84 4.98 -14.72
CA LEU A 508 -9.73 5.57 -13.99
C LEU A 508 -8.97 4.46 -13.24
N ALA A 509 -7.67 4.37 -13.48
CA ALA A 509 -6.81 3.45 -12.76
C ALA A 509 -6.65 3.90 -11.30
N THR A 510 -6.92 3.02 -10.35
CA THR A 510 -6.72 3.31 -8.93
C THR A 510 -5.63 2.43 -8.34
N ALA A 511 -4.72 3.05 -7.60
CA ALA A 511 -3.84 2.37 -6.67
C ALA A 511 -4.56 2.36 -5.32
N SER A 512 -5.16 1.23 -4.95
CA SER A 512 -5.78 1.06 -3.63
C SER A 512 -4.92 0.16 -2.74
N SER A 513 -5.06 0.30 -1.42
CA SER A 513 -4.35 -0.51 -0.42
C SER A 513 -4.69 -2.01 -0.48
N ASN A 514 -5.80 -2.38 -1.13
CA ASN A 514 -6.37 -3.73 -1.11
C ASN A 514 -6.32 -4.43 -2.48
N GLY A 515 -5.64 -3.83 -3.46
CA GLY A 515 -5.49 -4.41 -4.80
C GLY A 515 -5.50 -3.37 -5.92
N VAL A 516 -5.32 -3.88 -7.14
CA VAL A 516 -5.37 -3.11 -8.38
C VAL A 516 -6.81 -3.13 -8.92
N GLY A 517 -7.33 -1.99 -9.32
CA GLY A 517 -8.71 -1.87 -9.80
C GLY A 517 -8.92 -0.71 -10.76
N LEU A 518 -10.10 -0.68 -11.37
CA LEU A 518 -10.58 0.44 -12.18
C LEU A 518 -11.81 1.03 -11.50
N GLU A 519 -11.84 2.35 -11.38
CA GLU A 519 -13.07 3.05 -11.11
C GLU A 519 -13.77 3.37 -12.42
N GLU A 520 -15.03 2.93 -12.52
CA GLU A 520 -15.83 3.09 -13.72
C GLU A 520 -16.91 4.15 -13.52
N TYR A 521 -16.95 5.11 -14.43
CA TYR A 521 -17.86 6.25 -14.37
C TYR A 521 -18.63 6.41 -15.68
N ARG A 522 -19.85 6.92 -15.57
CA ARG A 522 -20.62 7.43 -16.71
C ARG A 522 -20.85 8.92 -16.56
N THR A 523 -20.71 9.63 -17.67
CA THR A 523 -21.10 11.02 -17.81
C THR A 523 -22.03 11.19 -18.99
N ASP A 524 -22.90 12.20 -18.93
CA ASP A 524 -23.64 12.65 -20.10
C ASP A 524 -22.73 13.40 -21.09
N SER A 525 -23.30 13.90 -22.19
CA SER A 525 -22.55 14.69 -23.18
C SER A 525 -22.01 16.00 -22.63
N ALA A 526 -22.54 16.51 -21.51
CA ALA A 526 -22.06 17.70 -20.83
C ALA A 526 -20.95 17.39 -19.79
N GLY A 527 -20.57 16.13 -19.62
CA GLY A 527 -19.57 15.69 -18.64
C GLY A 527 -20.13 15.62 -17.21
N THR A 528 -21.45 15.76 -17.03
CA THR A 528 -22.07 15.61 -15.71
C THR A 528 -22.16 14.13 -15.38
N ARG A 529 -21.68 13.77 -14.19
CA ARG A 529 -21.77 12.38 -13.72
C ARG A 529 -23.24 11.95 -13.71
N THR A 530 -23.52 10.87 -14.42
CA THR A 530 -24.84 10.26 -14.45
C THR A 530 -24.74 8.88 -13.82
N THR A 531 -25.61 8.63 -12.84
CA THR A 531 -25.79 7.32 -12.22
C THR A 531 -27.10 6.75 -12.73
N ALA A 532 -27.16 5.43 -12.91
CA ALA A 532 -28.33 4.63 -13.28
C ALA A 532 -29.69 5.33 -13.10
N GLN A 533 -30.08 6.14 -14.08
CA GLN A 533 -31.46 6.61 -14.23
C GLN A 533 -32.27 5.43 -14.78
N GLY A 534 -33.49 5.23 -14.28
CA GLY A 534 -34.42 4.24 -14.80
C GLY A 534 -34.88 3.14 -13.83
N LEU A 535 -34.35 3.02 -12.59
CA LEU A 535 -34.92 2.06 -11.62
C LEU A 535 -36.37 2.42 -11.24
N GLU A 536 -36.67 3.72 -11.18
CA GLU A 536 -38.02 4.26 -10.98
C GLU A 536 -38.93 4.02 -12.20
N ASP A 537 -38.34 3.96 -13.41
CA ASP A 537 -39.02 3.64 -14.67
C ASP A 537 -39.03 2.12 -14.98
N GLY A 538 -38.51 1.29 -14.07
CA GLY A 538 -38.52 -0.16 -14.19
C GLY A 538 -37.38 -0.79 -15.01
N PHE A 539 -36.29 -0.07 -15.30
CA PHE A 539 -35.07 -0.57 -15.94
C PHE A 539 -33.89 -0.72 -14.98
N MET A 540 -32.92 -1.57 -15.32
CA MET A 540 -31.77 -1.89 -14.46
C MET A 540 -30.46 -1.61 -15.20
N LEU A 541 -29.86 -0.42 -15.02
CA LEU A 541 -28.57 -0.12 -15.67
C LEU A 541 -27.41 -0.83 -14.96
N THR A 542 -26.65 -1.65 -15.67
CA THR A 542 -25.50 -2.47 -15.22
C THR A 542 -24.15 -1.78 -15.53
N ALA A 543 -23.05 -2.11 -14.83
CA ALA A 543 -21.72 -1.48 -14.98
C ALA A 543 -20.64 -2.38 -14.33
N GLY A 544 -19.35 -2.08 -14.50
CA GLY A 544 -18.18 -2.76 -13.87
C GLY A 544 -17.58 -3.92 -14.68
N PHE A 545 -17.74 -3.88 -16.00
CA PHE A 545 -17.32 -4.95 -16.90
C PHE A 545 -15.85 -4.87 -17.30
N ALA A 546 -15.23 -3.68 -17.27
CA ALA A 546 -13.80 -3.56 -17.52
C ALA A 546 -12.98 -4.20 -16.39
N SER A 547 -13.55 -4.26 -15.19
CA SER A 547 -12.96 -4.91 -14.02
C SER A 547 -13.23 -6.43 -13.94
N ALA A 548 -14.08 -7.00 -14.81
CA ALA A 548 -14.50 -8.39 -14.68
C ALA A 548 -13.38 -9.41 -14.90
N SER A 549 -12.29 -9.06 -15.59
CA SER A 549 -11.11 -9.92 -15.71
C SER A 549 -10.37 -10.14 -14.38
N LEU A 550 -10.65 -9.34 -13.34
CA LEU A 550 -10.04 -9.49 -12.01
C LEU A 550 -10.26 -10.87 -11.38
N TYR A 551 -11.30 -11.63 -11.74
CA TYR A 551 -11.46 -13.01 -11.24
C TYR A 551 -10.24 -13.91 -11.53
N PHE A 552 -9.44 -13.55 -12.54
CA PHE A 552 -8.24 -14.27 -12.95
C PHE A 552 -6.94 -13.60 -12.52
N HIS A 553 -6.99 -12.45 -11.85
CA HIS A 553 -5.79 -11.82 -11.29
C HIS A 553 -5.16 -12.73 -10.21
N PRO A 554 -3.83 -12.88 -10.12
CA PRO A 554 -3.17 -13.78 -9.18
C PRO A 554 -3.63 -13.60 -7.72
N GLU A 555 -3.89 -12.35 -7.33
CA GLU A 555 -4.44 -11.99 -6.01
C GLU A 555 -5.79 -12.63 -5.66
N TYR A 556 -6.62 -12.95 -6.66
CA TYR A 556 -7.99 -13.42 -6.48
C TYR A 556 -8.20 -14.88 -6.85
N GLN A 557 -7.23 -15.53 -7.53
CA GLN A 557 -7.37 -16.92 -7.98
C GLN A 557 -7.60 -17.91 -6.82
N SER A 558 -6.98 -17.72 -5.66
CA SER A 558 -7.20 -18.58 -4.48
C SER A 558 -8.63 -18.51 -3.91
N GLY A 559 -9.38 -17.47 -4.29
CA GLY A 559 -10.80 -17.28 -3.99
C GLY A 559 -11.75 -18.05 -4.90
N ALA A 560 -11.24 -18.85 -5.85
CA ALA A 560 -12.04 -19.61 -6.79
C ALA A 560 -11.49 -21.02 -7.04
N LEU A 561 -12.35 -21.89 -7.55
CA LEU A 561 -11.99 -23.17 -8.15
C LEU A 561 -11.93 -23.00 -9.67
N PHE A 562 -11.06 -23.74 -10.33
CA PHE A 562 -10.90 -23.71 -11.79
C PHE A 562 -10.87 -25.13 -12.35
N ARG A 563 -11.37 -25.30 -13.58
CA ARG A 563 -11.22 -26.52 -14.38
C ARG A 563 -11.00 -26.17 -15.83
N LEU A 564 -9.99 -26.77 -16.45
CA LEU A 564 -9.80 -26.70 -17.89
C LEU A 564 -10.88 -27.56 -18.54
N LEU A 565 -11.74 -26.93 -19.35
CA LEU A 565 -12.80 -27.62 -20.09
C LEU A 565 -12.27 -28.20 -21.39
N GLY A 566 -11.31 -27.53 -22.02
CA GLY A 566 -10.68 -27.95 -23.28
C GLY A 566 -10.41 -26.77 -24.21
N ARG A 567 -10.63 -26.97 -25.51
CA ARG A 567 -10.36 -25.97 -26.54
C ARG A 567 -11.57 -25.67 -27.41
N GLN A 568 -11.61 -24.46 -27.94
CA GLN A 568 -12.66 -24.03 -28.86
C GLN A 568 -12.12 -22.95 -29.80
N THR A 569 -12.49 -23.02 -31.08
CA THR A 569 -12.20 -21.94 -32.04
C THR A 569 -13.29 -20.86 -31.94
N LEU A 570 -12.90 -19.61 -31.67
CA LEU A 570 -13.78 -18.45 -31.66
C LEU A 570 -13.30 -17.45 -32.73
N ASP A 571 -14.14 -17.12 -33.71
CA ASP A 571 -13.81 -16.18 -34.80
C ASP A 571 -12.47 -16.47 -35.50
N GLY A 572 -12.13 -17.76 -35.64
CA GLY A 572 -10.87 -18.23 -36.23
C GLY A 572 -9.67 -18.23 -35.28
N GLN A 573 -9.84 -17.85 -34.01
CA GLN A 573 -8.81 -17.90 -32.97
C GLN A 573 -8.96 -19.15 -32.12
N GLU A 574 -7.84 -19.86 -31.91
CA GLU A 574 -7.80 -21.02 -31.02
C GLU A 574 -7.76 -20.57 -29.56
N THR A 575 -8.73 -21.02 -28.76
CA THR A 575 -8.84 -20.62 -27.36
C THR A 575 -8.79 -21.81 -26.40
N TRP A 576 -8.18 -21.59 -25.23
CA TRP A 576 -8.39 -22.40 -24.05
C TRP A 576 -9.71 -22.00 -23.38
N VAL A 577 -10.49 -22.98 -22.95
CA VAL A 577 -11.76 -22.76 -22.27
C VAL A 577 -11.66 -23.24 -20.84
N VAL A 578 -11.83 -22.33 -19.88
CA VAL A 578 -11.67 -22.61 -18.44
C VAL A 578 -12.97 -22.26 -17.72
N ALA A 579 -13.51 -23.22 -16.97
CA ALA A 579 -14.61 -22.97 -16.02
C ALA A 579 -14.03 -22.50 -14.69
N PHE A 580 -14.77 -21.62 -14.01
CA PHE A 580 -14.44 -21.20 -12.65
C PHE A 580 -15.68 -21.06 -11.77
N ALA A 581 -15.50 -21.17 -10.46
CA ALA A 581 -16.54 -20.93 -9.47
C ALA A 581 -15.92 -20.33 -8.20
N GLN A 582 -16.43 -19.20 -7.72
CA GLN A 582 -15.93 -18.60 -6.49
C GLN A 582 -16.21 -19.47 -5.27
N ARG A 583 -15.30 -19.42 -4.29
CA ARG A 583 -15.40 -20.13 -3.01
C ARG A 583 -15.95 -19.17 -1.96
N PRO A 584 -17.14 -19.41 -1.37
CA PRO A 584 -17.70 -18.51 -0.37
C PRO A 584 -16.80 -18.22 0.83
N GLU A 585 -15.95 -19.18 1.19
CA GLU A 585 -15.05 -19.07 2.32
C GLU A 585 -13.86 -18.13 2.08
N THR A 586 -13.33 -18.09 0.84
CA THR A 586 -12.05 -17.42 0.54
C THR A 586 -12.14 -16.34 -0.54
N ALA A 587 -13.28 -16.20 -1.23
CA ALA A 587 -13.48 -15.17 -2.24
C ALA A 587 -13.35 -13.77 -1.65
N ARG A 588 -12.45 -12.97 -2.21
CA ARG A 588 -12.22 -11.56 -1.82
C ARG A 588 -12.86 -10.56 -2.79
N LEU A 589 -13.05 -10.99 -4.04
CA LEU A 589 -13.70 -10.20 -5.07
C LEU A 589 -15.21 -10.47 -5.04
N LEU A 590 -15.96 -9.69 -4.28
CA LEU A 590 -17.40 -9.87 -4.12
C LEU A 590 -18.17 -8.88 -4.98
N GLU A 591 -19.22 -9.34 -5.64
CA GLU A 591 -20.15 -8.48 -6.37
C GLU A 591 -21.25 -7.98 -5.44
N ARG A 592 -21.73 -6.75 -5.67
CA ARG A 592 -22.81 -6.14 -4.89
C ARG A 592 -24.03 -5.91 -5.75
N PHE A 593 -25.13 -6.58 -5.40
CA PHE A 593 -26.43 -6.37 -6.02
C PHE A 593 -27.25 -5.35 -5.21
N ASN A 594 -27.53 -4.20 -5.82
CA ASN A 594 -28.24 -3.09 -5.19
C ASN A 594 -29.67 -2.97 -5.72
N THR A 595 -30.62 -2.86 -4.82
CA THR A 595 -32.02 -2.50 -5.07
C THR A 595 -32.37 -1.23 -4.27
N ASN A 596 -33.55 -0.64 -4.51
CA ASN A 596 -34.02 0.51 -3.72
C ASN A 596 -34.18 0.17 -2.22
N ASP A 597 -34.44 -1.09 -1.89
CA ASP A 597 -34.82 -1.51 -0.55
C ASP A 597 -33.68 -2.21 0.22
N ALA A 598 -32.71 -2.77 -0.51
CA ALA A 598 -31.66 -3.61 0.04
C ALA A 598 -30.43 -3.72 -0.87
N SER A 599 -29.27 -3.97 -0.25
CA SER A 599 -28.02 -4.34 -0.90
C SER A 599 -27.59 -5.72 -0.40
N VAL A 600 -27.21 -6.61 -1.30
CA VAL A 600 -26.68 -7.94 -0.96
C VAL A 600 -25.39 -8.21 -1.72
N LEU A 601 -24.52 -9.01 -1.11
CA LEU A 601 -23.33 -9.55 -1.79
C LEU A 601 -23.70 -10.82 -2.52
N ILE A 602 -23.11 -11.01 -3.70
CA ILE A 602 -23.29 -12.18 -4.54
C ILE A 602 -21.92 -12.70 -4.98
N LEU A 603 -21.89 -13.99 -5.28
CA LEU A 603 -20.74 -14.69 -5.84
C LEU A 603 -21.07 -15.18 -7.24
N VAL A 604 -20.05 -15.34 -8.06
CA VAL A 604 -20.18 -15.79 -9.43
C VAL A 604 -19.44 -17.09 -9.70
N GLN A 605 -19.88 -17.74 -10.76
CA GLN A 605 -19.18 -18.79 -11.48
C GLN A 605 -19.24 -18.48 -12.97
N GLY A 606 -18.54 -19.23 -13.81
CA GLY A 606 -18.57 -18.92 -15.23
C GLY A 606 -17.58 -19.70 -16.07
N VAL A 607 -17.42 -19.22 -17.30
CA VAL A 607 -16.51 -19.75 -18.30
C VAL A 607 -15.74 -18.59 -18.93
N VAL A 608 -14.44 -18.78 -19.10
CA VAL A 608 -13.57 -17.85 -19.80
C VAL A 608 -12.97 -18.52 -21.04
N TRP A 609 -12.85 -17.76 -22.12
CA TRP A 609 -12.12 -18.13 -23.31
C TRP A 609 -10.86 -17.29 -23.40
N VAL A 610 -9.74 -17.97 -23.51
CA VAL A 610 -8.39 -17.41 -23.44
C VAL A 610 -7.69 -17.71 -24.75
N ASP A 611 -7.22 -16.69 -25.46
CA ASP A 611 -6.44 -16.88 -26.68
C ASP A 611 -5.21 -17.76 -26.39
N SER A 612 -5.04 -18.84 -27.15
CA SER A 612 -4.02 -19.85 -26.86
C SER A 612 -2.58 -19.38 -27.11
N SER A 613 -2.40 -18.29 -27.86
CA SER A 613 -1.09 -17.75 -28.23
C SER A 613 -0.63 -16.60 -27.33
N THR A 614 -1.56 -15.73 -26.92
CA THR A 614 -1.31 -14.50 -26.16
C THR A 614 -1.76 -14.59 -24.71
N TYR A 615 -2.58 -15.58 -24.37
CA TYR A 615 -3.20 -15.75 -23.05
C TYR A 615 -4.10 -14.59 -22.62
N GLN A 616 -4.56 -13.78 -23.59
CA GLN A 616 -5.54 -12.73 -23.36
C GLN A 616 -6.93 -13.33 -23.21
N ILE A 617 -7.72 -12.77 -22.28
CA ILE A 617 -9.14 -13.11 -22.17
C ILE A 617 -9.86 -12.44 -23.33
N VAL A 618 -10.47 -13.24 -24.21
CA VAL A 618 -11.21 -12.75 -25.39
C VAL A 618 -12.72 -12.80 -25.19
N ARG A 619 -13.20 -13.72 -24.35
CA ARG A 619 -14.60 -13.79 -23.92
C ARG A 619 -14.69 -14.24 -22.46
N LEU A 620 -15.63 -13.67 -21.73
CA LEU A 620 -15.95 -14.07 -20.36
C LEU A 620 -17.47 -14.17 -20.20
N ARG A 621 -17.95 -15.28 -19.67
CA ARG A 621 -19.31 -15.43 -19.19
C ARG A 621 -19.29 -15.63 -17.68
N THR A 622 -20.08 -14.84 -16.97
CA THR A 622 -20.36 -15.05 -15.54
C THR A 622 -21.84 -15.34 -15.32
N ASP A 623 -22.11 -16.18 -14.35
CA ASP A 623 -23.43 -16.54 -13.87
C ASP A 623 -23.41 -16.48 -12.33
N LEU A 624 -24.57 -16.28 -11.70
CA LEU A 624 -24.66 -16.38 -10.25
C LEU A 624 -24.18 -17.77 -9.79
N LEU A 625 -23.33 -17.78 -8.78
CA LEU A 625 -23.00 -19.01 -8.06
C LEU A 625 -24.25 -19.59 -7.40
N LYS A 626 -25.10 -18.71 -6.87
CA LYS A 626 -26.38 -19.06 -6.26
C LYS A 626 -27.39 -17.92 -6.33
N PRO A 627 -28.70 -18.20 -6.32
CA PRO A 627 -29.74 -17.19 -6.14
C PRO A 627 -29.59 -16.40 -4.83
N ALA A 628 -30.05 -15.15 -4.83
CA ALA A 628 -30.08 -14.30 -3.63
C ALA A 628 -31.53 -14.01 -3.21
N ASP A 629 -32.08 -14.93 -2.41
CA ASP A 629 -33.50 -14.94 -1.99
C ASP A 629 -33.93 -13.65 -1.28
N LYS A 630 -33.05 -13.07 -0.45
CA LYS A 630 -33.30 -11.83 0.31
C LYS A 630 -33.76 -10.67 -0.58
N VAL A 631 -33.31 -10.64 -1.84
CA VAL A 631 -33.70 -9.63 -2.84
C VAL A 631 -34.51 -10.20 -4.01
N ARG A 632 -34.84 -11.50 -3.99
CA ARG A 632 -35.50 -12.25 -5.07
C ARG A 632 -34.76 -12.12 -6.40
N LEU A 633 -33.43 -12.24 -6.35
CA LEU A 633 -32.58 -12.36 -7.53
C LEU A 633 -32.39 -13.85 -7.83
N GLU A 634 -32.96 -14.31 -8.93
CA GLU A 634 -33.00 -15.72 -9.32
C GLU A 634 -31.84 -16.07 -10.26
N ARG A 635 -31.56 -15.18 -11.22
CA ARG A 635 -30.47 -15.35 -12.20
C ARG A 635 -29.84 -14.01 -12.55
N GLN A 636 -28.53 -14.03 -12.78
CA GLN A 636 -27.79 -12.97 -13.44
C GLN A 636 -26.74 -13.67 -14.30
N THR A 637 -26.77 -13.40 -15.60
CA THR A 637 -25.79 -13.86 -16.59
C THR A 637 -25.17 -12.62 -17.22
N THR A 638 -23.85 -12.54 -17.25
CA THR A 638 -23.09 -11.48 -17.93
C THR A 638 -22.16 -12.11 -18.94
N GLU A 639 -22.29 -11.72 -20.20
CA GLU A 639 -21.41 -12.15 -21.28
C GLU A 639 -20.64 -10.94 -21.78
N ILE A 640 -19.31 -11.05 -21.80
CA ILE A 640 -18.39 -9.98 -22.20
C ILE A 640 -17.56 -10.49 -23.35
N THR A 641 -17.58 -9.74 -24.45
CA THR A 641 -16.64 -9.91 -25.57
C THR A 641 -15.60 -8.81 -25.46
N TYR A 642 -14.33 -9.22 -25.32
CA TYR A 642 -13.20 -8.29 -25.28
C TYR A 642 -12.64 -8.09 -26.68
N GLY A 643 -12.12 -6.90 -26.92
CA GLY A 643 -11.43 -6.60 -28.17
C GLY A 643 -10.21 -5.74 -27.96
N GLU A 644 -9.25 -5.90 -28.87
CA GLU A 644 -8.01 -5.16 -28.84
C GLU A 644 -8.24 -3.66 -29.06
N VAL A 645 -7.59 -2.84 -28.23
CA VAL A 645 -7.57 -1.38 -28.32
C VAL A 645 -6.12 -0.92 -28.31
N ARG A 646 -5.75 -0.13 -29.32
CA ARG A 646 -4.43 0.49 -29.44
C ARG A 646 -4.54 1.99 -29.29
N PHE A 647 -3.77 2.56 -28.37
CA PHE A 647 -3.62 4.01 -28.22
C PHE A 647 -2.34 4.45 -28.92
N LYS A 648 -2.37 5.61 -29.59
CA LYS A 648 -1.20 6.12 -30.33
C LYS A 648 0.02 6.35 -29.43
N ASP A 649 -0.22 6.74 -28.18
CA ASP A 649 0.82 7.10 -27.21
C ASP A 649 1.11 5.96 -26.21
N SER A 650 0.64 4.74 -26.46
CA SER A 650 1.00 3.54 -25.68
C SER A 650 1.66 2.49 -26.57
N ALA A 651 2.71 1.86 -26.05
CA ALA A 651 3.45 0.81 -26.76
C ALA A 651 2.66 -0.52 -26.81
N ASN A 652 1.77 -0.76 -25.85
CA ASN A 652 1.10 -2.05 -25.69
C ASN A 652 -0.40 -1.96 -26.03
N PRO A 653 -0.97 -3.00 -26.67
CA PRO A 653 -2.42 -3.13 -26.83
C PRO A 653 -3.10 -3.47 -25.49
N TYR A 654 -4.39 -3.10 -25.38
CA TYR A 654 -5.25 -3.41 -24.23
C TYR A 654 -6.49 -4.16 -24.69
N TRP A 655 -6.92 -5.17 -23.94
CA TRP A 655 -8.16 -5.90 -24.19
C TRP A 655 -9.27 -5.30 -23.33
N LEU A 656 -10.17 -4.56 -23.97
CA LEU A 656 -11.26 -3.85 -23.30
C LEU A 656 -12.61 -4.42 -23.74
N PRO A 657 -13.66 -4.35 -22.91
CA PRO A 657 -15.00 -4.76 -23.31
C PRO A 657 -15.43 -4.03 -24.59
N ARG A 658 -15.88 -4.78 -25.60
CA ARG A 658 -16.48 -4.25 -26.83
C ARG A 658 -17.98 -4.36 -26.79
N GLU A 659 -18.45 -5.52 -26.36
CA GLU A 659 -19.86 -5.83 -26.23
C GLU A 659 -20.08 -6.53 -24.88
N VAL A 660 -21.16 -6.17 -24.19
CA VAL A 660 -21.59 -6.83 -22.97
C VAL A 660 -23.09 -7.07 -22.99
N VAL A 661 -23.50 -8.32 -22.80
CA VAL A 661 -24.90 -8.69 -22.62
C VAL A 661 -25.12 -9.10 -21.18
N VAL A 662 -26.04 -8.42 -20.49
CA VAL A 662 -26.45 -8.80 -19.14
C VAL A 662 -27.91 -9.22 -19.15
N THR A 663 -28.19 -10.42 -18.67
CA THR A 663 -29.56 -10.91 -18.46
C THR A 663 -29.80 -11.15 -16.98
N VAL A 664 -30.82 -10.51 -16.41
CA VAL A 664 -31.16 -10.58 -14.98
C VAL A 664 -32.61 -11.05 -14.82
N GLU A 665 -32.83 -12.07 -13.99
CA GLU A 665 -34.14 -12.49 -13.52
C GLU A 665 -34.32 -12.04 -12.07
N TRP A 666 -35.15 -11.02 -11.88
CA TRP A 666 -35.35 -10.37 -10.59
C TRP A 666 -36.82 -10.09 -10.33
N LYS A 667 -37.31 -10.51 -9.17
CA LYS A 667 -38.73 -10.40 -8.76
C LYS A 667 -39.69 -10.97 -9.84
N GLY A 668 -39.33 -12.11 -10.44
CA GLY A 668 -40.12 -12.78 -11.49
C GLY A 668 -40.18 -12.05 -12.84
N LYS A 669 -39.27 -11.10 -13.09
CA LYS A 669 -39.15 -10.35 -14.35
C LYS A 669 -37.77 -10.54 -14.94
N THR A 670 -37.69 -10.61 -16.26
CA THR A 670 -36.43 -10.69 -17.00
C THR A 670 -36.07 -9.32 -17.58
N PHE A 671 -34.85 -8.88 -17.30
CA PHE A 671 -34.23 -7.68 -17.84
C PHE A 671 -33.04 -8.09 -18.70
N ARG A 672 -32.86 -7.41 -19.83
CA ARG A 672 -31.70 -7.61 -20.69
C ARG A 672 -31.08 -6.27 -21.03
N ASN A 673 -29.78 -6.11 -20.80
CA ASN A 673 -29.02 -4.95 -21.23
C ASN A 673 -27.98 -5.39 -22.25
N LEU A 674 -27.91 -4.68 -23.37
CA LEU A 674 -26.80 -4.75 -24.30
C LEU A 674 -25.98 -3.46 -24.15
N HIS A 675 -24.69 -3.58 -23.90
CA HIS A 675 -23.74 -2.49 -23.87
C HIS A 675 -22.76 -2.64 -25.03
N GLU A 676 -22.53 -1.56 -25.77
CA GLU A 676 -21.56 -1.50 -26.87
C GLU A 676 -20.59 -0.35 -26.61
N TYR A 677 -19.30 -0.65 -26.62
CA TYR A 677 -18.25 0.34 -26.35
C TYR A 677 -17.43 0.63 -27.61
N SER A 678 -17.26 1.92 -27.90
CA SER A 678 -16.57 2.42 -29.09
C SER A 678 -15.73 3.66 -28.79
N ASP A 679 -14.92 4.09 -29.75
CA ASP A 679 -14.16 5.34 -29.69
C ASP A 679 -13.27 5.53 -28.44
N PHE A 680 -12.63 4.45 -27.98
CA PHE A 680 -11.67 4.50 -26.87
C PHE A 680 -10.56 5.53 -27.11
N ARG A 681 -10.33 6.40 -26.12
CA ARG A 681 -9.30 7.45 -26.11
C ARG A 681 -8.64 7.52 -24.74
N LEU A 682 -7.43 8.06 -24.70
CA LEU A 682 -6.75 8.40 -23.44
C LEU A 682 -7.45 9.58 -22.76
N PHE A 683 -7.57 9.52 -21.44
CA PHE A 683 -8.15 10.56 -20.62
C PHE A 683 -7.06 11.22 -19.77
N ASN A 684 -6.73 12.49 -20.08
CA ASN A 684 -5.77 13.28 -19.32
C ASN A 684 -6.48 14.42 -18.58
N VAL A 685 -6.23 14.55 -17.28
CA VAL A 685 -6.64 15.71 -16.49
C VAL A 685 -5.43 16.64 -16.35
N GLU A 686 -5.41 17.75 -17.09
CA GLU A 686 -4.43 18.83 -16.84
C GLU A 686 -4.95 19.72 -15.70
N SER A 687 -4.40 19.55 -14.50
CA SER A 687 -4.66 20.45 -13.37
C SER A 687 -3.86 21.75 -13.54
N LYS A 688 -4.45 22.79 -14.14
CA LYS A 688 -3.87 24.14 -14.11
C LYS A 688 -4.19 24.82 -12.78
N GLU A 689 -3.31 24.65 -11.80
CA GLU A 689 -3.36 25.41 -10.55
C GLU A 689 -3.02 26.89 -10.85
N LYS A 690 -4.04 27.75 -10.93
CA LYS A 690 -3.82 29.21 -10.95
C LYS A 690 -3.43 29.68 -9.55
N ARG A 691 -2.13 29.69 -9.25
CA ARG A 691 -1.60 30.51 -8.15
C ARG A 691 -1.90 31.97 -8.44
N LYS A 692 -2.71 32.62 -7.59
CA LYS A 692 -2.73 34.08 -7.53
C LYS A 692 -1.36 34.53 -7.00
N PRO A 693 -0.66 35.46 -7.68
CA PRO A 693 0.57 36.03 -7.16
C PRO A 693 0.27 36.77 -5.85
N ALA A 694 1.21 36.66 -4.91
CA ALA A 694 1.15 37.25 -3.58
C ALA A 694 1.12 38.78 -3.61
#